data_AF-A0ABD2L2L1-F1
#
_entry.id   AF-A0ABD2L2L1-F1
#
_cell.length_a   1.000
_cell.length_b   1.000
_cell.length_c   1.000
_cell.angle_alpha   90.00
_cell.angle_beta   90.00
_cell.angle_gamma   90.00
#
_symmetry.space_group_name_H-M   'P 1'
#
loop_
_entity.id
_entity.type
_entity.pdbx_description
1 polymer ?
#
loop_
_entity_poly.entity_id
_entity_poly.type
_entity_poly.pdbx_seq_one_letter_code
_entity_poly.pdbx_strand_id
1 'polypeptide(L)'
;MNRRWICSDVWMDILPSFNHAQLGLKMALLSDRFDVLVDAHFDGKSELTIWRMTRIEKDEGPKPKISILIDDNDNFVDFPLSVRQLPNKICFKNLQIWIGGTDFYSTTGKIIYCQLCEQQIPCTQFAHLKQHNETVKHRAKLERNKGGQQQQFLTTLNNVPNQFNLDLCEAFVSANNPFQKLENEKLKLFLEKYCKREMPHRYTLQKNYLRLTFDQTIEKIKNNIGDSFVWISVDETTDKMGRAVANLLIGKLDGQKWHNPHLISVKCLEKVDNAAIARFVNEGLDNFFSNGFDKNRVLLLVTDAAAYMKKAGKQLKVFYTNLIHTMCLCHALHRVAEKVRDEFKKADKLIAKTKAVFVKAPQRSNIYHQMFPDLAMPPKAVLTRWGTWLQAVSFYWQNFEAVKEVVNSFDPSDASCVSESQSCFTLSTWQDLAYIHTNFGNLCPAIAKLESQGLSINESMEIFADVHNQLDKAAGEKAEIIRQKISYIVSKNPSFDQIAKFCQILSGKNVDCDVPPTLIPYIDHSVITFLRSKKRFFDRRGTNFELSVSSSQDNDDQPVWDVFVTEILPIFATNVRQLYFLDGDHLDNLCRRTSPTILSDLDQLHSIDSFALFPDGIANFDFDGPNATAGQALAKWLHTPSKNGQPKRLYRDDYVGPLNLEWVNNFKETFRRATTSVSYTIQHYFLVDTMPIEQFELVNGRTKEKLTLKMSKEYDLVNWLLQRCPIGETVPIKWKTRQNLDANLNIIQFIFWGGGSNCIGPLSSPAEEEKEKADQSNGN
;
A
#
# COMPACT_ATOMS: atom_id res chain seq x y z
N MET A 1 -10.11 1.10 -10.98
CA MET A 1 -10.18 -0.33 -10.59
C MET A 1 -8.81 -0.99 -10.75
N ASN A 2 -7.97 -0.99 -9.72
CA ASN A 2 -6.66 -1.67 -9.75
C ASN A 2 -6.80 -3.16 -9.40
N ARG A 3 -6.92 -4.02 -10.41
CA ARG A 3 -6.78 -5.48 -10.25
C ARG A 3 -5.29 -5.83 -10.30
N ARG A 4 -4.72 -6.34 -9.22
CA ARG A 4 -3.34 -6.85 -9.21
C ARG A 4 -3.28 -8.21 -9.91
N TRP A 5 -2.39 -8.33 -10.88
CA TRP A 5 -2.12 -9.54 -11.65
C TRP A 5 -0.92 -10.26 -11.05
N ILE A 6 -1.01 -11.58 -10.90
CA ILE A 6 0.17 -12.39 -10.64
C ILE A 6 0.71 -12.82 -11.99
N CYS A 7 2.01 -12.59 -12.23
CA CYS A 7 2.68 -12.98 -13.46
C CYS A 7 2.52 -14.48 -13.73
N SER A 8 2.24 -14.86 -14.98
CA SER A 8 2.15 -16.25 -15.43
C SER A 8 3.42 -17.05 -15.08
N ASP A 9 4.58 -16.41 -15.11
CA ASP A 9 5.87 -17.05 -14.89
C ASP A 9 6.03 -17.54 -13.44
N VAL A 10 5.49 -16.79 -12.47
CA VAL A 10 5.54 -17.15 -11.04
C VAL A 10 4.70 -18.41 -10.75
N TRP A 11 3.58 -18.58 -11.45
CA TRP A 11 2.74 -19.76 -11.27
C TRP A 11 3.27 -20.98 -12.01
N MET A 12 3.96 -20.78 -13.14
CA MET A 12 4.63 -21.85 -13.89
C MET A 12 5.85 -22.41 -13.12
N ASP A 13 6.55 -21.58 -12.34
CA ASP A 13 7.65 -22.04 -11.49
C ASP A 13 7.19 -22.89 -10.29
N ILE A 14 6.03 -22.57 -9.70
CA ILE A 14 5.47 -23.32 -8.56
C ILE A 14 4.80 -24.62 -9.01
N LEU A 15 4.23 -24.63 -10.22
CA LEU A 15 3.49 -25.76 -10.79
C LEU A 15 4.07 -26.16 -12.16
N PRO A 16 5.34 -26.58 -12.23
CA PRO A 16 6.08 -26.80 -13.47
C PRO A 16 5.52 -27.93 -14.34
N SER A 17 4.65 -28.78 -13.79
CA SER A 17 3.97 -29.88 -14.48
C SER A 17 2.71 -29.47 -15.23
N PHE A 18 2.26 -28.21 -15.12
CA PHE A 18 1.08 -27.70 -15.80
C PHE A 18 1.46 -26.75 -16.93
N ASN A 19 0.91 -26.95 -18.11
CA ASN A 19 1.02 -25.94 -19.17
C ASN A 19 0.08 -24.75 -18.88
N HIS A 20 0.31 -23.61 -19.54
CA HIS A 20 -0.44 -22.36 -19.34
C HIS A 20 -1.98 -22.54 -19.39
N ALA A 21 -2.49 -23.42 -20.26
CA ALA A 21 -3.92 -23.71 -20.35
C ALA A 21 -4.45 -24.54 -19.18
N GLN A 22 -3.69 -25.55 -18.73
CA GLN A 22 -4.06 -26.38 -17.58
C GLN A 22 -3.95 -25.64 -16.25
N LEU A 23 -2.95 -24.76 -16.11
CA LEU A 23 -2.73 -23.91 -14.94
C LEU A 23 -3.89 -22.93 -14.75
N GLY A 24 -4.32 -22.26 -15.83
CA GLY A 24 -5.49 -21.39 -15.83
C GLY A 24 -6.78 -22.14 -15.47
N LEU A 25 -6.97 -23.35 -16.01
CA LEU A 25 -8.16 -24.18 -15.74
C LEU A 25 -8.22 -24.66 -14.28
N LYS A 26 -7.11 -25.15 -13.72
CA LYS A 26 -7.06 -25.68 -12.35
C LYS A 26 -7.07 -24.59 -11.28
N MET A 27 -6.47 -23.44 -11.54
CA MET A 27 -6.48 -22.31 -10.60
C MET A 27 -7.81 -21.55 -10.59
N ALA A 28 -8.47 -21.41 -11.74
CA ALA A 28 -9.84 -20.91 -11.78
C ALA A 28 -10.78 -21.80 -10.95
N LEU A 29 -10.65 -23.13 -11.06
CA LEU A 29 -11.38 -24.09 -10.23
C LEU A 29 -11.05 -24.00 -8.74
N LEU A 30 -9.81 -23.69 -8.35
CA LEU A 30 -9.44 -23.51 -6.93
C LEU A 30 -9.97 -22.19 -6.35
N SER A 31 -9.91 -21.09 -7.11
CA SER A 31 -10.49 -19.80 -6.70
C SER A 31 -12.01 -19.89 -6.61
N ASP A 32 -12.67 -20.51 -7.60
CA ASP A 32 -14.11 -20.73 -7.56
C ASP A 32 -14.48 -21.71 -6.45
N ARG A 33 -13.70 -22.77 -6.17
CA ARG A 33 -13.96 -23.68 -5.05
C ARG A 33 -13.73 -23.02 -3.69
N PHE A 34 -12.78 -22.08 -3.58
CA PHE A 34 -12.58 -21.30 -2.37
C PHE A 34 -13.72 -20.29 -2.16
N ASP A 35 -14.11 -19.58 -3.22
CA ASP A 35 -15.30 -18.72 -3.20
C ASP A 35 -16.57 -19.53 -2.91
N VAL A 36 -16.72 -20.74 -3.44
CA VAL A 36 -17.83 -21.66 -3.15
C VAL A 36 -17.76 -22.24 -1.74
N LEU A 37 -16.56 -22.47 -1.18
CA LEU A 37 -16.38 -22.88 0.22
C LEU A 37 -16.72 -21.75 1.18
N VAL A 38 -16.30 -20.53 0.85
CA VAL A 38 -16.66 -19.31 1.59
C VAL A 38 -18.16 -19.06 1.48
N ASP A 39 -18.71 -19.08 0.26
CA ASP A 39 -20.14 -18.95 0.00
C ASP A 39 -20.91 -20.07 0.73
N ALA A 40 -20.46 -21.34 0.72
CA ALA A 40 -21.09 -22.45 1.45
C ALA A 40 -20.96 -22.33 2.97
N HIS A 41 -19.84 -21.78 3.48
CA HIS A 41 -19.66 -21.51 4.90
C HIS A 41 -20.65 -20.44 5.41
N PHE A 42 -20.93 -19.41 4.60
CA PHE A 42 -21.88 -18.36 4.94
C PHE A 42 -23.33 -18.70 4.56
N ASP A 43 -23.57 -19.45 3.49
CA ASP A 43 -24.91 -19.91 3.06
C ASP A 43 -25.43 -21.06 3.96
N GLY A 44 -24.52 -21.83 4.59
CA GLY A 44 -24.86 -22.86 5.57
C GLY A 44 -25.27 -22.32 6.95
N LYS A 45 -25.07 -21.02 7.21
CA LYS A 45 -25.60 -20.33 8.39
C LYS A 45 -26.90 -19.63 7.98
N SER A 46 -28.02 -20.24 8.33
CA SER A 46 -29.37 -19.81 7.96
C SER A 46 -29.87 -18.56 8.68
N GLU A 47 -29.09 -17.97 9.59
CA GLU A 47 -29.53 -16.93 10.50
C GLU A 47 -28.66 -15.66 10.39
N LEU A 48 -29.33 -14.52 10.55
CA LEU A 48 -28.86 -13.13 10.56
C LEU A 48 -27.33 -12.92 10.54
N THR A 49 -26.78 -12.40 9.43
CA THR A 49 -25.38 -11.97 9.40
C THR A 49 -25.29 -10.48 9.73
N ILE A 50 -25.17 -10.15 11.02
CA ILE A 50 -24.85 -8.78 11.45
C ILE A 50 -23.33 -8.59 11.32
N TRP A 51 -22.95 -7.63 10.49
CA TRP A 51 -21.57 -7.17 10.34
C TRP A 51 -21.42 -5.89 11.15
N ARG A 52 -20.77 -5.99 12.31
CA ARG A 52 -20.55 -4.85 13.21
C ARG A 52 -19.14 -4.31 13.05
N MET A 53 -19.06 -3.01 12.82
CA MET A 53 -17.85 -2.21 12.84
C MET A 53 -17.90 -1.30 14.07
N THR A 54 -17.03 -1.55 15.04
CA THR A 54 -17.05 -0.89 16.35
C THR A 54 -15.73 -0.18 16.65
N ARG A 55 -15.83 1.04 17.20
CA ARG A 55 -14.79 1.64 18.06
C ARG A 55 -15.08 1.24 19.51
N ILE A 56 -14.12 0.64 20.21
CA ILE A 56 -14.20 0.43 21.66
C ILE A 56 -13.20 1.36 22.32
N GLU A 57 -13.70 2.34 23.07
CA GLU A 57 -12.91 3.11 24.02
C GLU A 57 -13.40 2.82 25.44
N LYS A 58 -12.80 1.79 26.04
CA LYS A 58 -12.19 1.79 27.38
C LYS A 58 -11.76 0.36 27.73
N ASP A 59 -10.61 0.28 28.39
CA ASP A 59 -9.95 -0.88 29.01
C ASP A 59 -9.17 -1.90 28.16
N GLU A 60 -9.28 -1.97 26.82
CA GLU A 60 -8.44 -2.88 25.99
C GLU A 60 -7.64 -2.23 24.85
N GLY A 61 -7.60 -0.89 24.77
CA GLY A 61 -6.84 -0.15 23.77
C GLY A 61 -7.51 -0.06 22.39
N PRO A 62 -7.12 0.92 21.54
CA PRO A 62 -7.84 1.22 20.31
C PRO A 62 -7.43 0.29 19.16
N LYS A 63 -8.13 -0.84 19.00
CA LYS A 63 -7.98 -1.75 17.85
C LYS A 63 -9.27 -1.83 17.03
N PRO A 64 -9.24 -1.61 15.70
CA PRO A 64 -10.40 -1.82 14.86
C PRO A 64 -10.66 -3.32 14.70
N LYS A 65 -11.93 -3.71 14.72
CA LYS A 65 -12.36 -5.09 14.52
C LYS A 65 -13.63 -5.15 13.70
N ILE A 66 -13.72 -6.18 12.85
CA ILE A 66 -14.99 -6.60 12.25
C ILE A 66 -15.49 -7.75 13.11
N SER A 67 -16.64 -7.53 13.74
CA SER A 67 -17.31 -8.54 14.54
C SER A 67 -18.48 -9.07 13.72
N ILE A 68 -18.52 -10.38 13.50
CA ILE A 68 -19.65 -11.04 12.81
C ILE A 68 -20.46 -11.78 13.86
N LEU A 69 -21.77 -11.54 13.89
CA LEU A 69 -22.70 -12.32 14.71
C LEU A 69 -22.81 -13.74 14.15
N ILE A 70 -22.73 -14.75 15.02
CA ILE A 70 -22.66 -16.16 14.59
C ILE A 70 -23.86 -16.99 15.04
N ASP A 71 -24.55 -16.54 16.08
CA ASP A 71 -25.73 -17.21 16.62
C ASP A 71 -26.73 -16.20 17.21
N ASP A 72 -27.94 -16.69 17.50
CA ASP A 72 -29.05 -15.92 18.06
C ASP A 72 -28.83 -15.48 19.53
N ASN A 73 -27.69 -15.84 20.15
CA ASN A 73 -27.36 -15.48 21.54
C ASN A 73 -26.48 -14.23 21.63
N ASP A 74 -26.44 -13.40 20.59
CA ASP A 74 -25.57 -12.20 20.51
C ASP A 74 -24.06 -12.53 20.59
N ASN A 75 -23.63 -13.75 20.21
CA ASN A 75 -22.20 -14.07 20.18
C ASN A 75 -21.53 -13.58 18.90
N PHE A 76 -20.50 -12.75 19.08
CA PHE A 76 -19.69 -12.20 17.99
C PHE A 76 -18.33 -12.92 17.90
N VAL A 77 -17.87 -13.21 16.68
CA VAL A 77 -16.44 -13.51 16.44
C VAL A 77 -15.78 -12.27 15.89
N ASP A 78 -14.72 -11.87 16.57
CA ASP A 78 -13.84 -10.80 16.17
C ASP A 78 -12.86 -11.31 15.12
N PHE A 79 -12.89 -10.69 13.94
CA PHE A 79 -11.86 -10.85 12.93
C PHE A 79 -10.86 -9.70 13.09
N PRO A 80 -9.59 -9.98 13.44
CA PRO A 80 -8.56 -8.95 13.39
C PRO A 80 -8.41 -8.49 11.95
N LEU A 81 -8.57 -7.18 11.71
CA LEU A 81 -8.30 -6.58 10.40
C LEU A 81 -6.79 -6.65 10.14
N SER A 82 -6.36 -7.70 9.45
CA SER A 82 -5.01 -7.83 8.93
C SER A 82 -4.75 -6.70 7.91
N VAL A 83 -3.64 -5.98 8.08
CA VAL A 83 -3.09 -4.91 7.19
C VAL A 83 -2.69 -5.45 5.80
N ARG A 84 -3.20 -6.62 5.40
CA ARG A 84 -2.78 -7.36 4.20
C ARG A 84 -3.98 -7.72 3.35
N GLN A 85 -4.01 -7.17 2.14
CA GLN A 85 -4.94 -7.53 1.07
C GLN A 85 -4.92 -9.06 0.82
N LEU A 86 -6.08 -9.70 0.90
CA LEU A 86 -6.31 -10.95 0.17
C LEU A 86 -6.84 -10.60 -1.23
N PRO A 87 -6.38 -11.26 -2.31
CA PRO A 87 -6.89 -11.00 -3.66
C PRO A 87 -8.38 -11.35 -3.76
N ASN A 88 -9.20 -10.43 -4.26
CA ASN A 88 -10.67 -10.57 -4.32
C ASN A 88 -11.21 -11.58 -5.35
N LYS A 89 -10.33 -12.21 -6.14
CA LYS A 89 -10.55 -13.30 -7.10
C LYS A 89 -9.35 -13.37 -8.04
N ILE A 90 -8.85 -14.58 -8.36
CA ILE A 90 -7.96 -14.77 -9.50
C ILE A 90 -8.84 -14.83 -10.76
N CYS A 91 -9.08 -13.67 -11.37
CA CYS A 91 -9.97 -13.55 -12.52
C CYS A 91 -9.13 -13.48 -13.81
N PHE A 92 -9.01 -14.60 -14.53
CA PHE A 92 -8.42 -14.59 -15.88
C PHE A 92 -9.42 -13.97 -16.86
N LYS A 93 -9.17 -12.74 -17.33
CA LYS A 93 -9.85 -12.18 -18.50
C LYS A 93 -9.01 -12.43 -19.76
N ASN A 94 -9.49 -13.35 -20.58
CA ASN A 94 -9.55 -13.31 -22.05
C ASN A 94 -8.28 -13.39 -22.93
N LEU A 95 -8.35 -14.34 -23.86
CA LEU A 95 -7.88 -14.34 -25.26
C LEU A 95 -6.40 -14.18 -25.61
N GLN A 96 -5.61 -13.43 -24.86
CA GLN A 96 -4.17 -13.31 -25.12
C GLN A 96 -3.44 -14.65 -25.00
N ILE A 97 -3.96 -15.57 -24.18
CA ILE A 97 -3.43 -16.94 -24.05
C ILE A 97 -3.63 -17.76 -25.35
N TRP A 98 -4.69 -17.50 -26.12
CA TRP A 98 -5.00 -18.28 -27.33
C TRP A 98 -4.11 -17.90 -28.52
N ILE A 99 -3.65 -16.65 -28.56
CA ILE A 99 -2.83 -16.07 -29.65
C ILE A 99 -1.38 -15.79 -29.21
N GLY A 100 -0.98 -16.30 -28.04
CA GLY A 100 0.29 -15.98 -27.39
C GLY A 100 1.50 -16.32 -28.27
N GLY A 101 2.18 -15.28 -28.74
CA GLY A 101 3.47 -15.36 -29.44
C GLY A 101 3.40 -15.39 -30.97
N THR A 102 2.25 -15.16 -31.60
CA THR A 102 2.14 -15.12 -33.07
C THR A 102 1.82 -13.72 -33.59
N ASP A 103 2.74 -13.11 -34.33
CA ASP A 103 2.68 -11.71 -34.81
C ASP A 103 1.54 -11.40 -35.80
N PHE A 104 0.76 -12.40 -36.21
CA PHE A 104 -0.27 -12.27 -37.25
C PHE A 104 -1.71 -12.38 -36.74
N TYR A 105 -1.94 -12.38 -35.43
CA TYR A 105 -3.28 -12.35 -34.83
C TYR A 105 -3.50 -11.10 -33.98
N SER A 106 -4.62 -10.41 -34.21
CA SER A 106 -5.08 -9.27 -33.39
C SER A 106 -6.50 -9.52 -32.87
N THR A 107 -6.87 -8.99 -31.71
CA THR A 107 -8.19 -9.21 -31.10
C THR A 107 -8.79 -7.94 -30.52
N THR A 108 -10.11 -7.77 -30.68
CA THR A 108 -10.92 -6.70 -30.06
C THR A 108 -11.64 -7.19 -28.80
N GLY A 109 -11.35 -8.41 -28.33
CA GLY A 109 -11.99 -9.03 -27.17
C GLY A 109 -13.29 -9.79 -27.48
N LYS A 110 -13.84 -9.69 -28.69
CA LYS A 110 -15.02 -10.45 -29.17
C LYS A 110 -14.81 -11.20 -30.49
N ILE A 111 -13.79 -10.84 -31.27
CA ILE A 111 -13.46 -11.44 -32.58
C ILE A 111 -11.93 -11.52 -32.69
N ILE A 112 -11.40 -12.64 -33.20
CA ILE A 112 -9.97 -12.78 -33.51
C ILE A 112 -9.79 -12.49 -35.00
N TYR A 113 -8.86 -11.60 -35.34
CA TYR A 113 -8.53 -11.25 -36.71
C TYR A 113 -7.19 -11.86 -37.11
N CYS A 114 -7.19 -12.67 -38.17
CA CYS A 114 -5.97 -13.16 -38.79
C CYS A 114 -5.48 -12.13 -39.81
N GLN A 115 -4.35 -11.48 -39.54
CA GLN A 115 -3.74 -10.51 -40.45
C GLN A 115 -3.17 -11.18 -41.70
N LEU A 116 -2.73 -12.44 -41.62
CA LEU A 116 -2.31 -13.21 -42.81
C LEU A 116 -3.49 -13.49 -43.74
N CYS A 117 -4.59 -14.01 -43.19
CA CYS A 117 -5.73 -14.44 -43.98
C CYS A 117 -6.70 -13.30 -44.33
N GLU A 118 -6.59 -12.15 -43.66
CA GLU A 118 -7.56 -11.05 -43.65
C GLU A 118 -8.97 -11.56 -43.35
N GLN A 119 -9.08 -12.41 -42.32
CA GLN A 119 -10.33 -13.06 -41.97
C GLN A 119 -10.64 -12.92 -40.48
N GLN A 120 -11.92 -12.67 -40.21
CA GLN A 120 -12.48 -12.68 -38.87
C GLN A 120 -12.82 -14.11 -38.47
N ILE A 121 -12.40 -14.48 -37.26
CA ILE A 121 -12.64 -15.79 -36.66
C ILE A 121 -13.56 -15.55 -35.45
N PRO A 122 -14.77 -16.13 -35.43
CA PRO A 122 -15.68 -16.03 -34.30
C PRO A 122 -15.04 -16.55 -33.01
N CYS A 123 -15.06 -15.72 -31.97
CA CYS A 123 -14.33 -15.92 -30.73
C CYS A 123 -15.06 -16.82 -29.71
N THR A 124 -15.92 -17.72 -30.19
CA THR A 124 -16.81 -18.51 -29.32
C THR A 124 -16.12 -19.75 -28.75
N GLN A 125 -15.16 -20.35 -29.46
CA GLN A 125 -14.41 -21.55 -29.02
C GLN A 125 -12.99 -21.60 -29.61
N PHE A 126 -11.99 -22.08 -28.85
CA PHE A 126 -10.60 -22.22 -29.32
C PHE A 126 -10.45 -23.17 -30.53
N ALA A 127 -11.36 -24.14 -30.66
CA ALA A 127 -11.39 -25.06 -31.81
C ALA A 127 -11.50 -24.32 -33.16
N HIS A 128 -12.19 -23.17 -33.22
CA HIS A 128 -12.30 -22.36 -34.44
C HIS A 128 -10.97 -21.74 -34.87
N LEU A 129 -10.12 -21.36 -33.91
CA LEU A 129 -8.78 -20.85 -34.18
C LEU A 129 -7.86 -21.98 -34.69
N LYS A 130 -7.96 -23.17 -34.09
CA LYS A 130 -7.22 -24.36 -34.53
C LYS A 130 -7.61 -24.75 -35.96
N GLN A 131 -8.91 -24.79 -36.25
CA GLN A 131 -9.42 -25.10 -37.59
C GLN A 131 -8.97 -24.06 -38.62
N HIS A 132 -8.95 -22.78 -38.27
CA HIS A 132 -8.42 -21.72 -39.14
C HIS A 132 -6.94 -21.91 -39.48
N ASN A 133 -6.09 -22.19 -38.48
CA ASN A 133 -4.66 -22.47 -38.68
C ASN A 133 -4.42 -23.66 -39.63
N GLU A 134 -5.32 -24.63 -39.60
CA GLU A 134 -5.24 -25.83 -40.43
C GLU A 134 -5.72 -25.61 -41.87
N THR A 135 -6.35 -24.47 -42.20
CA THR A 135 -6.83 -24.21 -43.56
C THR A 135 -5.70 -24.10 -44.57
N VAL A 136 -5.93 -24.60 -45.79
CA VAL A 136 -4.98 -24.52 -46.92
C VAL A 136 -4.60 -23.07 -47.21
N LYS A 137 -5.56 -22.14 -47.09
CA LYS A 137 -5.36 -20.69 -47.27
C LYS A 137 -4.38 -20.11 -46.25
N HIS A 138 -4.52 -20.47 -44.97
CA HIS A 138 -3.62 -19.99 -43.91
C HIS A 138 -2.21 -20.56 -44.09
N ARG A 139 -2.08 -21.87 -44.31
CA ARG A 139 -0.76 -22.50 -44.51
C ARG A 139 -0.01 -21.95 -45.72
N ALA A 140 -0.70 -21.74 -46.85
CA ALA A 140 -0.07 -21.20 -48.06
C ALA A 140 0.40 -19.75 -47.88
N LYS A 141 -0.35 -18.91 -47.16
CA LYS A 141 0.04 -17.52 -46.87
C LYS A 141 1.16 -17.43 -45.82
N LEU A 142 1.14 -18.30 -44.82
CA LEU A 142 2.21 -18.41 -43.82
C LEU A 142 3.55 -18.78 -44.48
N GLU A 143 3.55 -19.71 -45.44
CA GLU A 143 4.75 -20.09 -46.19
C GLU A 143 5.23 -18.99 -47.16
N ARG A 144 4.33 -18.19 -47.75
CA ARG A 144 4.72 -17.02 -48.56
C ARG A 144 5.32 -15.89 -47.71
N ASN A 145 4.84 -15.68 -46.48
CA ASN A 145 5.35 -14.63 -45.60
C ASN A 145 6.75 -14.94 -45.05
N LYS A 146 7.19 -16.20 -45.09
CA LYS A 146 8.57 -16.60 -44.74
C LYS A 146 9.59 -16.32 -45.86
N GLY A 147 9.15 -15.95 -47.07
CA GLY A 147 9.98 -15.97 -48.28
C GLY A 147 10.14 -14.65 -49.07
N GLY A 148 9.68 -13.50 -48.60
CA GLY A 148 9.63 -12.29 -49.44
C GLY A 148 10.28 -11.03 -48.83
N GLN A 149 11.55 -10.77 -49.18
CA GLN A 149 12.05 -9.39 -49.26
C GLN A 149 11.46 -8.75 -50.52
N GLN A 150 10.66 -7.68 -50.37
CA GLN A 150 10.46 -6.72 -51.45
C GLN A 150 10.66 -5.30 -50.93
N GLN A 151 11.64 -4.64 -51.54
CA GLN A 151 11.89 -3.21 -51.47
C GLN A 151 10.66 -2.45 -51.99
N GLN A 152 10.14 -1.52 -51.20
CA GLN A 152 9.49 -0.32 -51.72
C GLN A 152 10.00 0.91 -50.97
N PHE A 153 10.54 1.83 -51.75
CA PHE A 153 11.05 3.13 -51.36
C PHE A 153 9.89 4.14 -51.44
N LEU A 154 9.55 4.82 -50.34
CA LEU A 154 9.23 6.26 -50.26
C LEU A 154 8.66 6.66 -48.87
N THR A 155 9.50 7.41 -48.14
CA THR A 155 9.21 8.61 -47.33
C THR A 155 7.86 8.76 -46.62
N THR A 156 7.87 8.43 -45.33
CA THR A 156 7.32 9.28 -44.26
C THR A 156 8.15 9.05 -43.00
N LEU A 157 8.74 10.13 -42.47
CA LEU A 157 9.51 10.14 -41.22
C LEU A 157 8.57 9.86 -40.03
N ASN A 158 8.26 8.59 -39.78
CA ASN A 158 7.89 8.15 -38.45
C ASN A 158 9.18 7.70 -37.75
N ASN A 159 9.63 8.50 -36.79
CA ASN A 159 10.74 8.23 -35.87
C ASN A 159 10.44 7.02 -34.98
N VAL A 160 10.23 5.84 -35.55
CA VAL A 160 10.23 4.60 -34.79
C VAL A 160 11.70 4.24 -34.54
N PRO A 161 12.18 4.25 -33.28
CA PRO A 161 13.56 3.89 -33.00
C PRO A 161 13.83 2.48 -33.53
N ASN A 162 14.96 2.30 -34.23
CA ASN A 162 15.37 0.96 -34.66
C ASN A 162 15.43 0.04 -33.43
N GLN A 163 14.54 -0.96 -33.38
CA GLN A 163 14.37 -1.83 -32.22
C GLN A 163 15.65 -2.56 -31.85
N PHE A 164 16.43 -3.01 -32.84
CA PHE A 164 17.70 -3.69 -32.58
C PHE A 164 18.72 -2.78 -31.89
N ASN A 165 18.82 -1.52 -32.29
CA ASN A 165 19.74 -0.58 -31.63
C ASN A 165 19.28 -0.28 -30.20
N LEU A 166 17.97 -0.26 -29.96
CA LEU A 166 17.42 -0.11 -28.61
C LEU A 166 17.74 -1.32 -27.74
N ASP A 167 17.46 -2.54 -28.23
CA ASP A 167 17.74 -3.79 -27.51
C ASP A 167 19.26 -3.96 -27.26
N LEU A 168 20.09 -3.60 -28.24
CA LEU A 168 21.54 -3.62 -28.10
C LEU A 168 22.02 -2.60 -27.06
N CYS A 169 21.42 -1.41 -27.04
CA CYS A 169 21.69 -0.37 -26.03
C CYS A 169 21.34 -0.89 -24.64
N GLU A 170 20.13 -1.41 -24.44
CA GLU A 170 19.67 -1.97 -23.17
C GLU A 170 20.60 -3.12 -22.73
N ALA A 171 20.90 -4.08 -23.60
CA ALA A 171 21.77 -5.20 -23.28
C ALA A 171 23.18 -4.77 -22.85
N PHE A 172 23.79 -3.80 -23.55
CA PHE A 172 25.12 -3.30 -23.19
C PHE A 172 25.12 -2.54 -21.87
N VAL A 173 24.13 -1.69 -21.63
CA VAL A 173 24.00 -0.93 -20.38
C VAL A 173 23.75 -1.87 -19.20
N SER A 174 22.80 -2.81 -19.33
CA SER A 174 22.49 -3.80 -18.30
C SER A 174 23.66 -4.72 -17.97
N ALA A 175 24.51 -5.03 -18.96
CA ALA A 175 25.73 -5.82 -18.76
C ALA A 175 26.94 -5.00 -18.30
N ASN A 176 26.76 -3.69 -18.01
CA ASN A 176 27.83 -2.75 -17.66
C ASN A 176 28.99 -2.75 -18.69
N ASN A 177 28.64 -2.82 -19.97
CA ASN A 177 29.58 -2.83 -21.08
C ASN A 177 29.66 -1.46 -21.76
N PRO A 178 30.85 -0.84 -21.83
CA PRO A 178 31.03 0.39 -22.60
C PRO A 178 30.73 0.17 -24.07
N PHE A 179 29.98 1.08 -24.70
CA PHE A 179 29.67 1.02 -26.14
C PHE A 179 30.91 1.00 -27.03
N GLN A 180 32.04 1.55 -26.57
CA GLN A 180 33.32 1.47 -27.28
C GLN A 180 33.76 0.03 -27.58
N LYS A 181 33.31 -0.97 -26.79
CA LYS A 181 33.60 -2.38 -27.08
C LYS A 181 33.04 -2.81 -28.45
N LEU A 182 31.95 -2.22 -28.92
CA LEU A 182 31.38 -2.49 -30.26
C LEU A 182 32.29 -2.02 -31.41
N GLU A 183 33.27 -1.15 -31.13
CA GLU A 183 34.25 -0.68 -32.10
C GLU A 183 35.48 -1.59 -32.18
N ASN A 184 35.59 -2.61 -31.31
CA ASN A 184 36.63 -3.61 -31.44
C ASN A 184 36.40 -4.43 -32.72
N GLU A 185 37.36 -4.43 -33.65
CA GLU A 185 37.21 -5.05 -34.97
C GLU A 185 36.76 -6.53 -34.91
N LYS A 186 37.37 -7.33 -34.04
CA LYS A 186 37.02 -8.77 -33.92
C LYS A 186 35.60 -8.96 -33.39
N LEU A 187 35.21 -8.21 -32.38
CA LEU A 187 33.85 -8.28 -31.82
C LEU A 187 32.82 -7.75 -32.83
N LYS A 188 33.12 -6.64 -33.50
CA LYS A 188 32.28 -6.06 -34.54
C LYS A 188 32.03 -7.07 -35.65
N LEU A 189 33.09 -7.59 -36.28
CA LEU A 189 32.97 -8.59 -37.36
C LEU A 189 32.23 -9.85 -36.91
N PHE A 190 32.44 -10.30 -35.68
CA PHE A 190 31.70 -11.42 -35.10
C PHE A 190 30.20 -11.10 -35.01
N LEU A 191 29.82 -9.97 -34.42
CA LEU A 191 28.42 -9.58 -34.26
C LEU A 191 27.75 -9.33 -35.60
N GLU A 192 28.43 -8.70 -36.56
CA GLU A 192 27.90 -8.46 -37.91
C GLU A 192 27.65 -9.76 -38.66
N LYS A 193 28.57 -10.73 -38.55
CA LYS A 193 28.43 -12.07 -39.13
C LYS A 193 27.20 -12.80 -38.60
N TYR A 194 27.01 -12.84 -37.29
CA TYR A 194 25.92 -13.63 -36.69
C TYR A 194 24.58 -12.87 -36.64
N CYS A 195 24.58 -11.55 -36.50
CA CYS A 195 23.37 -10.72 -36.49
C CYS A 195 22.89 -10.33 -37.89
N LYS A 196 23.71 -10.60 -38.93
CA LYS A 196 23.44 -10.30 -40.35
C LYS A 196 23.08 -8.83 -40.60
N ARG A 197 23.77 -7.91 -39.92
CA ARG A 197 23.55 -6.47 -39.98
C ARG A 197 24.80 -5.72 -39.54
N GLU A 198 24.97 -4.48 -39.99
CA GLU A 198 26.05 -3.61 -39.53
C GLU A 198 25.85 -3.21 -38.07
N MET A 199 26.93 -3.15 -37.29
CA MET A 199 26.85 -2.70 -35.90
C MET A 199 26.78 -1.17 -35.81
N PRO A 200 25.88 -0.62 -34.97
CA PRO A 200 25.79 0.81 -34.78
C PRO A 200 27.07 1.35 -34.15
N HIS A 201 27.50 2.53 -34.60
CA HIS A 201 28.60 3.26 -33.99
C HIS A 201 28.23 3.67 -32.55
N ARG A 202 29.22 3.79 -31.64
CA ARG A 202 28.95 4.15 -30.22
C ARG A 202 28.13 5.43 -30.07
N TYR A 203 28.42 6.44 -30.91
CA TYR A 203 27.73 7.74 -30.92
C TYR A 203 26.25 7.60 -31.26
N THR A 204 25.89 6.65 -32.11
CA THR A 204 24.49 6.36 -32.46
C THR A 204 23.74 5.87 -31.23
N LEU A 205 24.28 4.87 -30.53
CA LEU A 205 23.69 4.34 -29.29
C LEU A 205 23.60 5.42 -28.20
N GLN A 206 24.70 6.14 -27.97
CA GLN A 206 24.78 7.14 -26.92
C GLN A 206 23.84 8.33 -27.14
N LYS A 207 23.76 8.84 -28.37
CA LYS A 207 22.96 10.04 -28.68
C LYS A 207 21.47 9.75 -28.79
N ASN A 208 21.10 8.63 -29.41
CA ASN A 208 19.72 8.38 -29.84
C ASN A 208 18.98 7.36 -28.96
N TYR A 209 19.68 6.44 -28.30
CA TYR A 209 19.05 5.29 -27.62
C TYR A 209 19.29 5.26 -26.10
N LEU A 210 20.42 5.77 -25.62
CA LEU A 210 20.72 5.76 -24.18
C LEU A 210 19.69 6.55 -23.38
N ARG A 211 19.28 7.72 -23.87
CA ARG A 211 18.25 8.53 -23.19
C ARG A 211 16.89 7.82 -23.18
N LEU A 212 16.50 7.20 -24.29
CA LEU A 212 15.26 6.40 -24.37
C LEU A 212 15.27 5.25 -23.36
N THR A 213 16.39 4.51 -23.27
CA THR A 213 16.56 3.41 -22.32
C THR A 213 16.48 3.91 -20.87
N PHE A 214 17.08 5.07 -20.58
CA PHE A 214 17.01 5.71 -19.29
C PHE A 214 15.57 6.10 -18.93
N ASP A 215 14.86 6.80 -19.83
CA ASP A 215 13.48 7.23 -19.59
C ASP A 215 12.54 6.03 -19.39
N GLN A 216 12.67 4.97 -20.21
CA GLN A 216 11.94 3.72 -20.04
C GLN A 216 12.22 3.05 -18.68
N THR A 217 13.48 3.07 -18.23
CA THR A 217 13.86 2.51 -16.93
C THR A 217 13.25 3.33 -15.78
N ILE A 218 13.30 4.66 -15.86
CA ILE A 218 12.69 5.55 -14.89
C ILE A 218 11.17 5.31 -14.80
N GLU A 219 10.47 5.18 -15.93
CA GLU A 219 9.03 4.85 -15.93
C GLU A 219 8.73 3.46 -15.33
N LYS A 220 9.57 2.45 -15.61
CA LYS A 220 9.47 1.13 -14.93
C LYS A 220 9.60 1.28 -13.41
N ILE A 221 10.53 2.11 -12.94
CA ILE A 221 10.73 2.37 -11.51
C ILE A 221 9.52 3.11 -10.91
N LYS A 222 9.02 4.16 -11.57
CA LYS A 222 7.82 4.89 -11.11
C LYS A 222 6.62 3.95 -11.00
N ASN A 223 6.38 3.12 -12.00
CA ASN A 223 5.30 2.13 -12.00
C ASN A 223 5.46 1.09 -10.89
N ASN A 224 6.70 0.69 -10.56
CA ASN A 224 6.96 -0.21 -9.44
C ASN A 224 6.60 0.43 -8.09
N ILE A 225 6.97 1.71 -7.91
CA ILE A 225 6.69 2.47 -6.67
C ILE A 225 5.19 2.78 -6.57
N GLY A 226 4.55 3.23 -7.66
CA GLY A 226 3.15 3.61 -7.71
C GLY A 226 2.79 4.65 -6.65
N ASP A 227 1.70 4.43 -5.93
CA ASP A 227 1.23 5.28 -4.82
C ASP A 227 1.75 4.86 -3.43
N SER A 228 2.74 3.97 -3.39
CA SER A 228 3.22 3.40 -2.13
C SER A 228 3.99 4.43 -1.31
N PHE A 229 4.05 4.24 0.01
CA PHE A 229 5.00 4.95 0.86
C PHE A 229 6.44 4.61 0.45
N VAL A 230 7.35 5.56 0.67
CA VAL A 230 8.75 5.43 0.27
C VAL A 230 9.70 5.79 1.40
N TRP A 231 10.86 5.16 1.38
CA TRP A 231 12.03 5.62 2.10
C TRP A 231 13.07 6.13 1.10
N ILE A 232 13.91 7.06 1.56
CA ILE A 232 15.00 7.63 0.78
C ILE A 232 16.31 7.49 1.53
N SER A 233 17.40 7.37 0.79
CA SER A 233 18.74 7.46 1.36
C SER A 233 19.62 8.37 0.53
N VAL A 234 20.41 9.16 1.23
CA VAL A 234 21.33 10.12 0.63
C VAL A 234 22.72 9.83 1.13
N ASP A 235 23.62 9.64 0.19
CA ASP A 235 25.03 9.43 0.48
C ASP A 235 25.91 10.28 -0.42
N GLU A 236 26.99 10.79 0.15
CA GLU A 236 27.99 11.57 -0.57
C GLU A 236 29.24 10.72 -0.78
N THR A 237 29.71 10.72 -2.03
CA THR A 237 30.93 10.01 -2.42
C THR A 237 31.92 11.01 -3.01
N THR A 238 33.21 10.72 -2.91
CA THR A 238 34.26 11.52 -3.54
C THR A 238 34.77 10.80 -4.78
N ASP A 239 34.75 11.46 -5.94
CA ASP A 239 35.30 10.89 -7.16
C ASP A 239 36.84 10.95 -7.20
N LYS A 240 37.45 10.36 -8.24
CA LYS A 240 38.91 10.34 -8.42
C LYS A 240 39.56 11.72 -8.55
N MET A 241 38.77 12.77 -8.82
CA MET A 241 39.23 14.16 -8.94
C MET A 241 39.00 14.95 -7.65
N GLY A 242 38.49 14.31 -6.58
CA GLY A 242 38.19 14.97 -5.31
C GLY A 242 36.85 15.72 -5.30
N ARG A 243 35.98 15.51 -6.30
CA ARG A 243 34.68 16.18 -6.37
C ARG A 243 33.65 15.41 -5.55
N ALA A 244 32.81 16.15 -4.83
CA ALA A 244 31.71 15.58 -4.08
C ALA A 244 30.55 15.21 -5.02
N VAL A 245 30.10 13.97 -4.95
CA VAL A 245 29.01 13.40 -5.75
C VAL A 245 27.95 12.88 -4.79
N ALA A 246 26.80 13.55 -4.77
CA ALA A 246 25.65 13.13 -4.00
C ALA A 246 24.80 12.13 -4.78
N ASN A 247 24.35 11.09 -4.08
CA ASN A 247 23.54 10.01 -4.60
C ASN A 247 22.21 9.95 -3.83
N LEU A 248 21.09 9.89 -4.53
CA LEU A 248 19.76 9.75 -3.96
C LEU A 248 19.15 8.41 -4.36
N LEU A 249 18.98 7.55 -3.37
CA LEU A 249 18.25 6.29 -3.48
C LEU A 249 16.81 6.49 -3.00
N ILE A 250 15.88 5.82 -3.66
CA ILE A 250 14.49 5.68 -3.23
C ILE A 250 14.15 4.19 -3.13
N GLY A 251 13.43 3.81 -2.09
CA GLY A 251 12.93 2.46 -1.93
C GLY A 251 11.46 2.46 -1.57
N LYS A 252 10.74 1.47 -2.09
CA LYS A 252 9.34 1.24 -1.79
C LYS A 252 9.19 0.62 -0.39
N LEU A 253 8.33 1.19 0.44
CA LEU A 253 7.92 0.60 1.71
C LEU A 253 6.71 -0.30 1.46
N ASP A 254 6.93 -1.61 1.53
CA ASP A 254 5.91 -2.65 1.38
C ASP A 254 5.97 -3.57 2.59
N GLY A 255 4.87 -3.66 3.34
CA GLY A 255 4.80 -4.41 4.59
C GLY A 255 4.84 -5.94 4.43
N GLN A 256 4.97 -6.47 3.21
CA GLN A 256 5.00 -7.91 2.94
C GLN A 256 6.23 -8.36 2.17
N LYS A 257 6.68 -7.55 1.20
CA LYS A 257 7.72 -7.95 0.26
C LYS A 257 8.81 -6.91 0.19
N TRP A 258 10.05 -7.38 0.24
CA TRP A 258 11.19 -6.52 -0.06
C TRP A 258 11.23 -6.16 -1.56
N HIS A 259 11.52 -4.89 -1.84
CA HIS A 259 11.77 -4.38 -3.20
C HIS A 259 13.16 -3.74 -3.26
N ASN A 260 13.82 -3.91 -4.39
CA ASN A 260 15.11 -3.27 -4.64
C ASN A 260 14.98 -1.73 -4.53
N PRO A 261 15.89 -1.04 -3.82
CA PRO A 261 15.99 0.40 -3.92
C PRO A 261 16.54 0.81 -5.29
N HIS A 262 16.18 2.02 -5.72
CA HIS A 262 16.51 2.56 -7.02
C HIS A 262 17.28 3.87 -6.87
N LEU A 263 18.37 4.02 -7.64
CA LEU A 263 19.12 5.26 -7.74
C LEU A 263 18.43 6.20 -8.72
N ILE A 264 17.89 7.30 -8.21
CA ILE A 264 17.06 8.22 -9.00
C ILE A 264 17.75 9.55 -9.31
N SER A 265 18.78 9.91 -8.55
CA SER A 265 19.55 11.13 -8.83
C SER A 265 21.01 10.96 -8.40
N VAL A 266 21.91 11.46 -9.24
CA VAL A 266 23.35 11.56 -8.98
C VAL A 266 23.80 12.93 -9.45
N LYS A 267 24.41 13.72 -8.56
CA LYS A 267 24.84 15.09 -8.89
C LYS A 267 26.18 15.42 -8.26
N CYS A 268 27.08 15.97 -9.07
CA CYS A 268 28.29 16.61 -8.56
C CYS A 268 27.89 17.91 -7.85
N LEU A 269 28.25 18.04 -6.58
CA LEU A 269 27.95 19.23 -5.78
C LEU A 269 29.14 20.19 -5.81
N GLU A 270 28.87 21.47 -6.06
CA GLU A 270 29.88 22.53 -5.96
C GLU A 270 30.28 22.80 -4.49
N LYS A 271 29.33 22.62 -3.58
CA LYS A 271 29.50 22.78 -2.13
C LYS A 271 28.75 21.66 -1.41
N VAL A 272 29.39 21.12 -0.38
CA VAL A 272 28.81 20.12 0.51
C VAL A 272 28.37 20.81 1.79
N ASP A 273 27.11 21.22 1.83
CA ASP A 273 26.47 21.74 3.03
C ASP A 273 25.02 21.24 3.12
N ASN A 274 24.37 21.57 4.23
CA ASN A 274 23.00 21.11 4.51
C ASN A 274 21.98 21.60 3.47
N ALA A 275 22.13 22.83 2.98
CA ALA A 275 21.21 23.44 2.03
C ALA A 275 21.40 22.83 0.63
N ALA A 276 22.65 22.57 0.23
CA ALA A 276 22.97 21.89 -1.01
C ALA A 276 22.39 20.48 -1.05
N ILE A 277 22.48 19.72 0.04
CA ILE A 277 21.89 18.39 0.16
C ILE A 277 20.36 18.46 0.15
N ALA A 278 19.74 19.34 0.95
CA ALA A 278 18.28 19.46 0.98
C ALA A 278 17.70 19.85 -0.40
N ARG A 279 18.36 20.78 -1.10
CA ARG A 279 18.01 21.14 -2.48
C ARG A 279 18.18 19.96 -3.43
N PHE A 280 19.28 19.23 -3.35
CA PHE A 280 19.52 18.04 -4.17
C PHE A 280 18.42 16.98 -3.98
N VAL A 281 17.98 16.75 -2.75
CA VAL A 281 16.88 15.80 -2.45
C VAL A 281 15.56 16.29 -3.04
N ASN A 282 15.19 17.56 -2.82
CA ASN A 282 13.97 18.13 -3.37
C ASN A 282 13.96 18.08 -4.90
N GLU A 283 15.02 18.57 -5.55
CA GLU A 283 15.16 18.50 -7.02
C GLU A 283 15.10 17.05 -7.51
N GLY A 284 15.73 16.11 -6.80
CA GLY A 284 15.73 14.69 -7.16
C GLY A 284 14.32 14.08 -7.12
N LEU A 285 13.56 14.35 -6.06
CA LEU A 285 12.20 13.84 -5.89
C LEU A 285 11.19 14.53 -6.81
N ASP A 286 11.26 15.85 -6.95
CA ASP A 286 10.38 16.62 -7.83
C ASP A 286 10.57 16.20 -9.30
N ASN A 287 11.82 16.02 -9.75
CA ASN A 287 12.12 15.52 -11.09
C ASN A 287 11.68 14.07 -11.30
N PHE A 288 11.73 13.25 -10.24
CA PHE A 288 11.36 11.84 -10.34
C PHE A 288 9.84 11.66 -10.39
N PHE A 289 9.07 12.31 -9.53
CA PHE A 289 7.63 12.07 -9.48
C PHE A 289 6.80 12.95 -10.43
N SER A 290 7.35 14.06 -10.96
CA SER A 290 6.59 15.07 -11.73
C SER A 290 5.48 15.73 -10.86
N ASN A 291 4.83 16.80 -11.36
CA ASN A 291 3.83 17.54 -10.58
C ASN A 291 2.71 16.62 -10.06
N GLY A 292 2.49 16.60 -8.73
CA GLY A 292 1.44 15.80 -8.07
C GLY A 292 1.94 14.80 -7.01
N PHE A 293 3.23 14.76 -6.69
CA PHE A 293 3.73 13.90 -5.61
C PHE A 293 3.26 14.33 -4.23
N ASP A 294 2.55 13.43 -3.52
CA ASP A 294 2.29 13.62 -2.10
C ASP A 294 3.57 13.43 -1.27
N LYS A 295 4.13 14.55 -0.80
CA LYS A 295 5.32 14.60 0.05
C LYS A 295 5.13 13.86 1.37
N ASN A 296 3.90 13.66 1.84
CA ASN A 296 3.61 12.89 3.05
C ASN A 296 3.90 11.39 2.88
N ARG A 297 4.13 10.92 1.65
CA ARG A 297 4.51 9.54 1.35
C ARG A 297 5.97 9.21 1.71
N VAL A 298 6.82 10.22 1.92
CA VAL A 298 8.22 10.00 2.31
C VAL A 298 8.29 9.84 3.83
N LEU A 299 8.44 8.60 4.29
CA LEU A 299 8.38 8.27 5.72
C LEU A 299 9.74 8.18 6.40
N LEU A 300 10.78 7.80 5.65
CA LEU A 300 12.10 7.54 6.22
C LEU A 300 13.20 8.14 5.35
N LEU A 301 14.13 8.86 5.98
CA LEU A 301 15.37 9.34 5.38
C LEU A 301 16.55 8.72 6.12
N VAL A 302 17.42 8.02 5.39
CA VAL A 302 18.65 7.41 5.93
C VAL A 302 19.87 8.14 5.38
N THR A 303 20.67 8.75 6.26
CA THR A 303 21.92 9.44 5.89
C THR A 303 23.08 8.98 6.77
N ASP A 304 24.29 9.42 6.45
CA ASP A 304 25.41 9.33 7.39
C ASP A 304 25.17 10.18 8.67
N ALA A 305 26.14 10.14 9.58
CA ALA A 305 26.09 10.84 10.86
C ALA A 305 26.72 12.26 10.83
N ALA A 306 27.07 12.79 9.66
CA ALA A 306 27.73 14.08 9.52
C ALA A 306 26.83 15.23 10.01
N ALA A 307 27.45 16.27 10.55
CA ALA A 307 26.70 17.39 11.15
C ALA A 307 25.82 18.13 10.12
N TYR A 308 26.27 18.24 8.87
CA TYR A 308 25.48 18.86 7.81
C TYR A 308 24.34 17.96 7.33
N MET A 309 24.51 16.64 7.26
CA MET A 309 23.42 15.70 6.93
C MET A 309 22.31 15.75 7.98
N LYS A 310 22.66 15.86 9.28
CA LYS A 310 21.68 16.08 10.36
C LYS A 310 20.89 17.37 10.20
N LYS A 311 21.57 18.45 9.80
CA LYS A 311 20.91 19.73 9.52
C LYS A 311 20.02 19.63 8.28
N ALA A 312 20.47 18.92 7.24
CA ALA A 312 19.68 18.68 6.03
C ALA A 312 18.41 17.88 6.34
N GLY A 313 18.51 16.78 7.11
CA GLY A 313 17.35 15.99 7.52
C GLY A 313 16.31 16.81 8.31
N LYS A 314 16.77 17.71 9.20
CA LYS A 314 15.88 18.66 9.90
C LYS A 314 15.20 19.64 8.95
N GLN A 315 15.91 20.17 7.96
CA GLN A 315 15.32 21.06 6.95
C GLN A 315 14.32 20.33 6.07
N LEU A 316 14.64 19.10 5.66
CA LEU A 316 13.75 18.27 4.84
C LEU A 316 12.45 17.94 5.58
N LYS A 317 12.49 17.73 6.90
CA LYS A 317 11.29 17.49 7.71
C LYS A 317 10.24 18.62 7.62
N VAL A 318 10.64 19.84 7.28
CA VAL A 318 9.71 20.96 7.03
C VAL A 318 8.89 20.74 5.76
N PHE A 319 9.49 20.11 4.74
CA PHE A 319 8.85 19.82 3.45
C PHE A 319 8.15 18.45 3.41
N TYR A 320 8.62 17.51 4.21
CA TYR A 320 8.10 16.15 4.34
C TYR A 320 7.69 15.92 5.80
N THR A 321 6.46 16.23 6.15
CA THR A 321 6.00 16.32 7.55
C THR A 321 6.03 14.98 8.29
N ASN A 322 5.73 13.87 7.59
CA ASN A 322 5.80 12.50 8.10
C ASN A 322 7.23 11.92 8.13
N LEU A 323 8.24 12.69 7.70
CA LEU A 323 9.59 12.18 7.55
C LEU A 323 10.27 11.93 8.91
N ILE A 324 10.76 10.70 9.05
CA ILE A 324 11.67 10.29 10.11
C ILE A 324 13.07 10.26 9.53
N HIS A 325 13.94 11.14 10.04
CA HIS A 325 15.36 11.13 9.69
C HIS A 325 16.12 10.22 10.65
N THR A 326 16.79 9.19 10.15
CA THR A 326 17.67 8.32 10.94
C THR A 326 19.09 8.25 10.36
N MET A 327 20.06 8.04 11.24
CA MET A 327 21.44 7.79 10.83
C MET A 327 21.64 6.32 10.46
N CYS A 328 22.47 6.10 9.44
CA CYS A 328 22.88 4.78 8.99
C CYS A 328 23.55 3.98 10.13
N LEU A 329 22.97 2.84 10.49
CA LEU A 329 23.48 1.95 11.54
C LEU A 329 24.86 1.37 11.18
N CYS A 330 25.11 1.14 9.88
CA CYS A 330 26.40 0.66 9.42
C CYS A 330 27.52 1.69 9.67
N HIS A 331 27.27 2.96 9.33
CA HIS A 331 28.17 4.07 9.67
C HIS A 331 28.36 4.21 11.19
N ALA A 332 27.29 4.01 11.97
CA ALA A 332 27.36 4.03 13.43
C ALA A 332 28.34 2.97 13.97
N LEU A 333 28.19 1.71 13.55
CA LEU A 333 29.10 0.62 13.97
C LEU A 333 30.52 0.83 13.45
N HIS A 334 30.70 1.36 12.24
CA HIS A 334 32.02 1.67 11.72
C HIS A 334 32.77 2.67 12.60
N ARG A 335 32.10 3.74 13.06
CA ARG A 335 32.70 4.72 13.98
C ARG A 335 33.06 4.14 15.35
N VAL A 336 32.38 3.08 15.79
CA VAL A 336 32.77 2.31 16.98
C VAL A 336 34.04 1.52 16.67
N ALA A 337 34.10 0.83 15.53
CA ALA A 337 35.30 0.10 15.11
C ALA A 337 36.54 0.99 14.95
N GLU A 338 36.38 2.22 14.43
CA GLU A 338 37.45 3.21 14.39
C GLU A 338 37.95 3.57 15.79
N LYS A 339 37.02 3.80 16.73
CA LYS A 339 37.39 4.10 18.12
C LYS A 339 38.11 2.92 18.79
N VAL A 340 37.70 1.68 18.51
CA VAL A 340 38.44 0.48 18.95
C VAL A 340 39.88 0.56 18.42
N ARG A 341 40.10 0.77 17.13
CA ARG A 341 41.46 0.89 16.58
C ARG A 341 42.29 1.96 17.32
N ASP A 342 41.71 3.13 17.56
CA ASP A 342 42.41 4.26 18.19
C ASP A 342 42.87 3.94 19.63
N GLU A 343 42.11 3.13 20.38
CA GLU A 343 42.45 2.69 21.74
C GLU A 343 43.51 1.57 21.77
N PHE A 344 43.72 0.86 20.66
CA PHE A 344 44.62 -0.29 20.56
C PHE A 344 45.81 -0.04 19.63
N LYS A 345 46.55 1.04 19.91
CA LYS A 345 47.71 1.49 19.11
C LYS A 345 48.80 0.42 18.88
N LYS A 346 49.00 -0.52 19.81
CA LYS A 346 49.97 -1.61 19.65
C LYS A 346 49.53 -2.60 18.56
N ALA A 347 48.28 -3.04 18.61
CA ALA A 347 47.70 -3.90 17.59
C ALA A 347 47.65 -3.19 16.23
N ASP A 348 47.28 -1.90 16.20
CA ASP A 348 47.26 -1.10 14.98
C ASP A 348 48.67 -0.98 14.36
N LYS A 349 49.68 -0.67 15.19
CA LYS A 349 51.08 -0.60 14.75
C LYS A 349 51.56 -1.95 14.21
N LEU A 350 51.27 -3.06 14.89
CA LEU A 350 51.63 -4.40 14.40
C LEU A 350 51.05 -4.66 13.00
N ILE A 351 49.75 -4.46 12.82
CA ILE A 351 49.07 -4.70 11.54
C ILE A 351 49.66 -3.83 10.44
N ALA A 352 49.88 -2.54 10.72
CA ALA A 352 50.42 -1.59 9.75
C ALA A 352 51.86 -1.93 9.34
N LYS A 353 52.73 -2.24 10.31
CA LYS A 353 54.16 -2.51 10.04
C LYS A 353 54.37 -3.88 9.40
N THR A 354 53.68 -4.92 9.87
CA THR A 354 53.76 -6.25 9.26
C THR A 354 53.20 -6.24 7.84
N LYS A 355 52.13 -5.48 7.56
CA LYS A 355 51.68 -5.25 6.18
C LYS A 355 52.80 -4.65 5.32
N ALA A 356 53.51 -3.64 5.83
CA ALA A 356 54.61 -2.99 5.10
C ALA A 356 55.81 -3.91 4.83
N VAL A 357 56.00 -4.99 5.60
CA VAL A 357 57.01 -6.04 5.30
C VAL A 357 56.70 -6.71 3.96
N PHE A 358 55.45 -7.06 3.70
CA PHE A 358 55.09 -7.80 2.48
C PHE A 358 54.71 -6.91 1.29
N VAL A 359 54.34 -5.64 1.54
CA VAL A 359 53.95 -4.71 0.48
C VAL A 359 55.14 -4.42 -0.45
N LYS A 360 55.02 -4.86 -1.72
CA LYS A 360 56.01 -4.69 -2.80
C LYS A 360 57.33 -5.46 -2.62
N ALA A 361 57.36 -6.50 -1.77
CA ALA A 361 58.53 -7.37 -1.59
C ALA A 361 58.20 -8.84 -1.94
N PRO A 362 58.18 -9.21 -3.24
CA PRO A 362 57.80 -10.56 -3.67
C PRO A 362 58.62 -11.68 -3.02
N GLN A 363 59.92 -11.44 -2.78
CA GLN A 363 60.79 -12.41 -2.12
C GLN A 363 60.32 -12.74 -0.70
N ARG A 364 59.97 -11.73 0.11
CA ARG A 364 59.45 -11.94 1.48
C ARG A 364 58.09 -12.63 1.47
N SER A 365 57.25 -12.33 0.47
CA SER A 365 56.00 -13.08 0.26
C SER A 365 56.26 -14.53 -0.14
N ASN A 366 57.26 -14.83 -0.97
CA ASN A 366 57.60 -16.20 -1.33
C ASN A 366 58.10 -17.00 -0.12
N ILE A 367 58.95 -16.40 0.72
CA ILE A 367 59.42 -17.03 1.97
C ILE A 367 58.24 -17.35 2.89
N TYR A 368 57.28 -16.42 3.02
CA TYR A 368 56.05 -16.66 3.78
C TYR A 368 55.31 -17.92 3.31
N HIS A 369 55.07 -18.05 1.99
CA HIS A 369 54.39 -19.23 1.43
C HIS A 369 55.25 -20.51 1.49
N GLN A 370 56.57 -20.42 1.54
CA GLN A 370 57.44 -21.59 1.71
C GLN A 370 57.37 -22.12 3.15
N MET A 371 57.35 -21.22 4.14
CA MET A 371 57.25 -21.59 5.55
C MET A 371 55.83 -22.06 5.91
N PHE A 372 54.81 -21.39 5.38
CA PHE A 372 53.40 -21.68 5.65
C PHE A 372 52.58 -21.73 4.34
N PRO A 373 52.65 -22.85 3.58
CA PRO A 373 51.99 -22.97 2.27
C PRO A 373 50.46 -22.84 2.31
N ASP A 374 49.85 -23.37 3.38
CA ASP A 374 48.39 -23.41 3.53
C ASP A 374 47.84 -22.17 4.26
N LEU A 375 48.71 -21.27 4.71
CA LEU A 375 48.29 -20.06 5.41
C LEU A 375 48.12 -18.90 4.44
N ALA A 376 46.94 -18.28 4.45
CA ALA A 376 46.68 -17.09 3.66
C ALA A 376 47.60 -15.92 4.08
N MET A 377 48.02 -15.12 3.12
CA MET A 377 48.78 -13.89 3.40
C MET A 377 48.04 -12.98 4.38
N PRO A 378 48.78 -12.25 5.25
CA PRO A 378 48.16 -11.32 6.18
C PRO A 378 47.24 -10.32 5.44
N PRO A 379 45.99 -10.16 5.90
CA PRO A 379 44.99 -9.38 5.17
C PRO A 379 45.37 -7.91 5.12
N LYS A 380 45.08 -7.29 3.98
CA LYS A 380 45.32 -5.86 3.79
C LYS A 380 44.19 -5.10 4.47
N ALA A 381 44.45 -4.55 5.66
CA ALA A 381 43.57 -3.54 6.23
C ALA A 381 43.50 -2.33 5.26
N VAL A 382 42.30 -2.02 4.78
CA VAL A 382 42.00 -0.89 3.89
C VAL A 382 41.13 0.07 4.67
N LEU A 383 41.67 1.24 5.01
CA LEU A 383 41.00 2.21 5.88
C LEU A 383 39.61 2.62 5.36
N THR A 384 39.45 2.68 4.03
CA THR A 384 38.19 3.04 3.37
C THR A 384 37.20 1.89 3.21
N ARG A 385 37.57 0.64 3.55
CA ARG A 385 36.67 -0.52 3.54
C ARG A 385 36.41 -0.97 4.96
N TRP A 386 35.18 -0.78 5.40
CA TRP A 386 34.77 -1.00 6.79
C TRP A 386 35.02 -2.44 7.24
N GLY A 387 35.37 -2.62 8.51
CA GLY A 387 35.62 -3.94 9.10
C GLY A 387 36.95 -4.61 8.74
N THR A 388 37.66 -4.20 7.67
CA THR A 388 38.91 -4.88 7.24
C THR A 388 40.03 -4.87 8.28
N TRP A 389 40.09 -3.86 9.14
CA TRP A 389 41.05 -3.81 10.24
C TRP A 389 40.72 -4.85 11.33
N LEU A 390 39.45 -5.05 11.68
CA LEU A 390 39.02 -6.08 12.65
C LEU A 390 39.21 -7.50 12.09
N GLN A 391 39.04 -7.68 10.78
CA GLN A 391 39.41 -8.93 10.11
C GLN A 391 40.91 -9.20 10.24
N ALA A 392 41.74 -8.17 10.05
CA ALA A 392 43.17 -8.30 10.27
C ALA A 392 43.50 -8.65 11.71
N VAL A 393 42.90 -7.98 12.70
CA VAL A 393 43.07 -8.34 14.11
C VAL A 393 42.76 -9.83 14.36
N SER A 394 41.63 -10.33 13.84
CA SER A 394 41.25 -11.73 14.01
C SER A 394 42.23 -12.70 13.34
N PHE A 395 42.72 -12.36 12.15
CA PHE A 395 43.76 -13.14 11.47
C PHE A 395 45.06 -13.19 12.29
N TYR A 396 45.54 -12.04 12.79
CA TYR A 396 46.77 -11.95 13.57
C TYR A 396 46.65 -12.63 14.93
N TRP A 397 45.47 -12.59 15.55
CA TRP A 397 45.19 -13.34 16.78
C TRP A 397 45.34 -14.85 16.56
N GLN A 398 44.72 -15.39 15.51
CA GLN A 398 44.74 -16.83 15.20
C GLN A 398 46.10 -17.34 14.74
N ASN A 399 46.88 -16.49 14.05
CA ASN A 399 48.12 -16.89 13.37
C ASN A 399 49.35 -16.15 13.93
N PHE A 400 49.29 -15.68 15.18
CA PHE A 400 50.31 -14.78 15.75
C PHE A 400 51.72 -15.36 15.67
N GLU A 401 51.91 -16.60 16.14
CA GLU A 401 53.24 -17.23 16.16
C GLU A 401 53.74 -17.57 14.75
N ALA A 402 52.88 -18.05 13.86
CA ALA A 402 53.27 -18.34 12.47
C ALA A 402 53.78 -17.07 11.76
N VAL A 403 53.02 -15.96 11.87
CA VAL A 403 53.43 -14.70 11.23
C VAL A 403 54.68 -14.12 11.90
N LYS A 404 54.80 -14.25 13.23
CA LYS A 404 55.99 -13.83 13.98
C LYS A 404 57.23 -14.60 13.55
N GLU A 405 57.13 -15.90 13.34
CA GLU A 405 58.22 -16.77 12.89
C GLU A 405 58.74 -16.31 11.53
N VAL A 406 57.85 -16.06 10.55
CA VAL A 406 58.26 -15.55 9.25
C VAL A 406 58.93 -14.18 9.37
N VAL A 407 58.32 -13.24 10.11
CA VAL A 407 58.87 -11.88 10.23
C VAL A 407 60.23 -11.88 10.94
N ASN A 408 60.44 -12.75 11.92
CA ASN A 408 61.71 -12.90 12.63
C ASN A 408 62.79 -13.61 11.80
N SER A 409 62.43 -14.27 10.70
CA SER A 409 63.40 -14.85 9.76
C SER A 409 64.10 -13.81 8.88
N PHE A 410 63.58 -12.58 8.80
CA PHE A 410 64.14 -11.50 7.99
C PHE A 410 65.16 -10.67 8.77
N ASP A 411 66.16 -10.13 8.05
CA ASP A 411 67.16 -9.24 8.65
C ASP A 411 66.51 -7.89 9.03
N PRO A 412 66.59 -7.45 10.30
CA PRO A 412 66.06 -6.15 10.73
C PRO A 412 66.67 -4.95 10.00
N SER A 413 67.88 -5.09 9.46
CA SER A 413 68.57 -4.02 8.73
C SER A 413 68.10 -3.86 7.27
N ASP A 414 67.40 -4.86 6.71
CA ASP A 414 66.92 -4.84 5.32
C ASP A 414 65.91 -3.71 5.06
N ALA A 415 65.04 -3.43 6.05
CA ALA A 415 64.08 -2.33 5.97
C ALA A 415 63.54 -1.96 7.36
N SER A 416 63.31 -0.66 7.60
CA SER A 416 62.70 -0.17 8.86
C SER A 416 61.35 -0.84 9.18
N CYS A 417 60.56 -1.25 8.18
CA CYS A 417 59.32 -1.96 8.43
C CYS A 417 59.52 -3.36 9.04
N VAL A 418 60.65 -4.02 8.76
CA VAL A 418 61.00 -5.34 9.32
C VAL A 418 61.33 -5.18 10.80
N SER A 419 62.31 -4.35 11.14
CA SER A 419 62.69 -4.11 12.54
C SER A 419 61.52 -3.61 13.38
N GLU A 420 60.70 -2.71 12.83
CA GLU A 420 59.51 -2.21 13.53
C GLU A 420 58.43 -3.28 13.71
N SER A 421 58.20 -4.13 12.71
CA SER A 421 57.26 -5.25 12.81
C SER A 421 57.71 -6.28 13.84
N GLN A 422 58.98 -6.68 13.83
CA GLN A 422 59.59 -7.58 14.82
C GLN A 422 59.38 -7.05 16.25
N SER A 423 59.63 -5.76 16.47
CA SER A 423 59.44 -5.12 17.79
C SER A 423 57.99 -5.14 18.29
N CYS A 424 57.01 -5.32 17.39
CA CYS A 424 55.60 -5.34 17.73
C CYS A 424 55.11 -6.72 18.21
N PHE A 425 55.84 -7.82 17.98
CA PHE A 425 55.45 -9.17 18.40
C PHE A 425 55.73 -9.43 19.89
N THR A 426 55.02 -8.70 20.75
CA THR A 426 55.11 -8.82 22.21
C THR A 426 53.91 -9.55 22.82
N LEU A 427 54.06 -10.10 24.02
CA LEU A 427 52.95 -10.67 24.79
C LEU A 427 51.81 -9.66 24.97
N SER A 428 52.14 -8.39 25.22
CA SER A 428 51.13 -7.34 25.39
C SER A 428 50.34 -7.05 24.10
N THR A 429 50.97 -7.17 22.93
CA THR A 429 50.29 -7.01 21.64
C THR A 429 49.36 -8.19 21.38
N TRP A 430 49.80 -9.41 21.70
CA TRP A 430 48.99 -10.62 21.59
C TRP A 430 47.75 -10.54 22.50
N GLN A 431 47.92 -10.09 23.75
CA GLN A 431 46.81 -9.85 24.68
C GLN A 431 45.81 -8.81 24.14
N ASP A 432 46.30 -7.70 23.57
CA ASP A 432 45.45 -6.70 22.91
C ASP A 432 44.65 -7.33 21.75
N LEU A 433 45.29 -8.13 20.87
CA LEU A 433 44.61 -8.83 19.76
C LEU A 433 43.55 -9.83 20.26
N ALA A 434 43.87 -10.61 21.28
CA ALA A 434 42.96 -11.55 21.94
C ALA A 434 41.69 -10.85 22.41
N TYR A 435 41.90 -9.75 23.12
CA TYR A 435 40.85 -8.98 23.74
C TYR A 435 39.95 -8.35 22.68
N ILE A 436 40.53 -7.74 21.63
CA ILE A 436 39.77 -7.16 20.53
C ILE A 436 38.95 -8.23 19.80
N HIS A 437 39.57 -9.36 19.44
CA HIS A 437 38.89 -10.44 18.74
C HIS A 437 37.68 -10.95 19.52
N THR A 438 37.86 -11.19 20.82
CA THR A 438 36.83 -11.74 21.70
C THR A 438 35.68 -10.76 21.94
N ASN A 439 35.99 -9.49 22.20
CA ASN A 439 35.00 -8.50 22.66
C ASN A 439 34.42 -7.64 21.54
N PHE A 440 35.17 -7.40 20.48
CA PHE A 440 34.81 -6.47 19.39
C PHE A 440 34.77 -7.13 18.01
N GLY A 441 35.09 -8.43 17.91
CA GLY A 441 35.12 -9.15 16.64
C GLY A 441 33.78 -9.14 15.89
N ASN A 442 32.65 -9.14 16.61
CA ASN A 442 31.32 -9.16 16.02
C ASN A 442 30.92 -7.86 15.29
N LEU A 443 31.64 -6.75 15.51
CA LEU A 443 31.42 -5.53 14.74
C LEU A 443 31.58 -5.77 13.24
N CYS A 444 32.55 -6.60 12.83
CA CYS A 444 32.81 -6.86 11.41
C CYS A 444 31.66 -7.62 10.70
N PRO A 445 31.20 -8.79 11.16
CA PRO A 445 30.08 -9.48 10.53
C PRO A 445 28.77 -8.68 10.64
N ALA A 446 28.57 -7.89 11.70
CA ALA A 446 27.40 -7.01 11.82
C ALA A 446 27.41 -5.89 10.76
N ILE A 447 28.54 -5.20 10.57
CA ILE A 447 28.73 -4.21 9.49
C ILE A 447 28.45 -4.86 8.13
N ALA A 448 29.07 -6.00 7.83
CA ALA A 448 28.89 -6.68 6.55
C ALA A 448 27.43 -7.10 6.28
N LYS A 449 26.69 -7.51 7.33
CA LYS A 449 25.24 -7.78 7.21
C LYS A 449 24.46 -6.50 6.94
N LEU A 450 24.72 -5.41 7.67
CA LEU A 450 24.02 -4.13 7.47
C LEU A 450 24.34 -3.47 6.11
N GLU A 451 25.47 -3.79 5.48
CA GLU A 451 25.80 -3.38 4.11
C GLU A 451 25.03 -4.20 3.05
N SER A 452 24.49 -5.35 3.42
CA SER A 452 23.74 -6.21 2.50
C SER A 452 22.34 -5.67 2.22
N GLN A 453 21.77 -6.08 1.09
CA GLN A 453 20.40 -5.76 0.71
C GLN A 453 19.45 -6.86 1.16
N GLY A 454 18.16 -6.52 1.33
CA GLY A 454 17.12 -7.49 1.67
C GLY A 454 16.73 -7.56 3.14
N LEU A 455 17.45 -6.86 4.02
CA LEU A 455 17.11 -6.82 5.45
C LEU A 455 15.88 -5.95 5.72
N SER A 456 14.99 -6.45 6.58
CA SER A 456 13.95 -5.64 7.19
C SER A 456 14.52 -4.67 8.22
N ILE A 457 13.72 -3.66 8.58
CA ILE A 457 14.09 -2.70 9.62
C ILE A 457 14.25 -3.40 10.99
N ASN A 458 13.41 -4.40 11.29
CA ASN A 458 13.52 -5.20 12.51
C ASN A 458 14.84 -5.97 12.56
N GLU A 459 15.19 -6.72 11.51
CA GLU A 459 16.46 -7.47 11.46
C GLU A 459 17.67 -6.52 11.59
N SER A 460 17.61 -5.36 10.94
CA SER A 460 18.68 -4.35 11.02
C SER A 460 18.86 -3.82 12.46
N MET A 461 17.75 -3.60 13.16
CA MET A 461 17.75 -3.15 14.56
C MET A 461 18.20 -4.25 15.52
N GLU A 462 17.82 -5.51 15.27
CA GLU A 462 18.29 -6.68 16.03
C GLU A 462 19.80 -6.87 15.91
N ILE A 463 20.35 -6.79 14.68
CA ILE A 463 21.80 -6.85 14.46
C ILE A 463 22.53 -5.77 15.27
N PHE A 464 22.00 -4.54 15.27
CA PHE A 464 22.60 -3.45 16.03
C PHE A 464 22.48 -3.66 17.55
N ALA A 465 21.33 -4.13 18.02
CA ALA A 465 21.10 -4.45 19.43
C ALA A 465 22.00 -5.58 19.94
N ASP A 466 22.22 -6.62 19.13
CA ASP A 466 23.13 -7.73 19.45
C ASP A 466 24.56 -7.25 19.63
N VAL A 467 25.03 -6.36 18.76
CA VAL A 467 26.33 -5.71 18.91
C VAL A 467 26.39 -4.88 20.19
N HIS A 468 25.37 -4.06 20.45
CA HIS A 468 25.31 -3.26 21.67
C HIS A 468 25.41 -4.13 22.94
N ASN A 469 24.59 -5.18 23.02
CA ASN A 469 24.59 -6.14 24.13
C ASN A 469 25.94 -6.86 24.31
N GLN A 470 26.67 -7.10 23.23
CA GLN A 470 28.00 -7.71 23.31
C GLN A 470 29.05 -6.72 23.80
N LEU A 471 28.98 -5.45 23.37
CA LEU A 471 29.87 -4.40 23.88
C LEU A 471 29.64 -4.15 25.38
N ASP A 472 28.41 -4.33 25.87
CA ASP A 472 28.08 -4.21 27.29
C ASP A 472 28.73 -5.30 28.16
N LYS A 473 28.99 -6.48 27.59
CA LYS A 473 29.65 -7.59 28.30
C LYS A 473 31.17 -7.43 28.41
N ALA A 474 31.78 -6.55 27.61
CA ALA A 474 33.24 -6.36 27.62
C ALA A 474 33.69 -5.66 28.92
N ALA A 475 34.79 -6.11 29.53
CA ALA A 475 35.27 -5.56 30.80
C ALA A 475 36.58 -4.78 30.68
N GLY A 476 36.76 -3.71 31.46
CA GLY A 476 38.00 -2.93 31.53
C GLY A 476 37.87 -1.49 30.99
N GLU A 477 38.90 -0.67 31.22
CA GLU A 477 38.92 0.76 30.90
C GLU A 477 38.66 1.04 29.41
N LYS A 478 39.33 0.31 28.51
CA LYS A 478 39.12 0.46 27.07
C LYS A 478 37.67 0.12 26.67
N ALA A 479 37.07 -0.93 27.23
CA ALA A 479 35.67 -1.26 26.95
C ALA A 479 34.70 -0.16 27.41
N GLU A 480 34.98 0.50 28.53
CA GLU A 480 34.18 1.63 29.00
C GLU A 480 34.22 2.81 28.00
N ILE A 481 35.40 3.12 27.46
CA ILE A 481 35.55 4.14 26.41
C ILE A 481 34.73 3.77 25.16
N ILE A 482 34.71 2.49 24.76
CA ILE A 482 33.95 2.00 23.61
C ILE A 482 32.43 2.02 23.88
N ARG A 483 31.98 1.65 25.09
CA ARG A 483 30.57 1.77 25.50
C ARG A 483 30.09 3.22 25.46
N GLN A 484 30.86 4.14 26.04
CA GLN A 484 30.55 5.57 25.98
C GLN A 484 30.44 6.07 24.54
N LYS A 485 31.27 5.53 23.63
CA LYS A 485 31.21 5.86 22.20
C LYS A 485 29.92 5.40 21.54
N ILE A 486 29.47 4.16 21.75
CA ILE A 486 28.22 3.68 21.15
C ILE A 486 27.00 4.40 21.76
N SER A 487 26.96 4.61 23.08
CA SER A 487 25.90 5.38 23.74
C SER A 487 25.83 6.81 23.22
N TYR A 488 26.99 7.46 23.01
CA TYR A 488 27.05 8.78 22.38
C TYR A 488 26.47 8.74 20.96
N ILE A 489 26.81 7.74 20.13
CA ILE A 489 26.29 7.65 18.75
C ILE A 489 24.76 7.47 18.76
N VAL A 490 24.24 6.57 19.61
CA VAL A 490 22.80 6.33 19.76
C VAL A 490 22.07 7.59 20.24
N SER A 491 22.61 8.30 21.24
CA SER A 491 22.02 9.56 21.74
C SER A 491 21.92 10.66 20.68
N LYS A 492 22.77 10.60 19.64
CA LYS A 492 22.73 11.53 18.51
C LYS A 492 21.79 11.07 17.39
N ASN A 493 21.10 9.94 17.56
CA ASN A 493 20.08 9.37 16.68
C ASN A 493 18.71 9.32 17.39
N PRO A 494 18.06 10.45 17.69
CA PRO A 494 16.81 10.46 18.46
C PRO A 494 15.68 9.66 17.79
N SER A 495 15.72 9.47 16.48
CA SER A 495 14.79 8.62 15.74
C SER A 495 15.05 7.11 15.90
N PHE A 496 16.19 6.71 16.46
CA PHE A 496 16.50 5.31 16.76
C PHE A 496 15.48 4.73 17.74
N ASP A 497 15.16 5.48 18.80
CA ASP A 497 14.15 5.05 19.79
C ASP A 497 12.76 4.96 19.15
N GLN A 498 12.41 5.92 18.30
CA GLN A 498 11.14 5.90 17.56
C GLN A 498 11.05 4.67 16.64
N ILE A 499 12.11 4.34 15.91
CA ILE A 499 12.19 3.15 15.07
C ILE A 499 12.15 1.87 15.90
N ALA A 500 12.82 1.83 17.05
CA ALA A 500 12.78 0.71 17.97
C ALA A 500 11.36 0.46 18.49
N LYS A 501 10.60 1.51 18.82
CA LYS A 501 9.18 1.41 19.18
C LYS A 501 8.36 0.81 18.03
N PHE A 502 8.58 1.25 16.79
CA PHE A 502 7.90 0.62 15.64
C PHE A 502 8.24 -0.85 15.49
N CYS A 503 9.51 -1.23 15.65
CA CYS A 503 9.92 -2.63 15.58
C CYS A 503 9.22 -3.47 16.66
N GLN A 504 9.06 -2.92 17.87
CA GLN A 504 8.32 -3.54 18.96
C GLN A 504 6.83 -3.72 18.61
N ILE A 505 6.18 -2.70 18.07
CA ILE A 505 4.78 -2.78 17.59
C ILE A 505 4.64 -3.85 16.51
N LEU A 506 5.53 -3.87 15.51
CA LEU A 506 5.54 -4.87 14.44
C LEU A 506 5.80 -6.29 14.96
N SER A 507 6.49 -6.42 16.09
CA SER A 507 6.68 -7.70 16.79
C SER A 507 5.51 -8.10 17.71
N GLY A 508 4.43 -7.30 17.75
CA GLY A 508 3.24 -7.56 18.56
C GLY A 508 3.32 -7.10 20.02
N LYS A 509 4.32 -6.29 20.40
CA LYS A 509 4.46 -5.75 21.75
C LYS A 509 3.66 -4.45 21.90
N ASN A 510 2.98 -4.28 23.04
CA ASN A 510 2.33 -3.02 23.41
C ASN A 510 3.37 -1.99 23.87
N VAL A 511 3.38 -0.82 23.25
CA VAL A 511 4.33 0.26 23.56
C VAL A 511 3.60 1.59 23.51
N ASP A 512 3.78 2.43 24.53
CA ASP A 512 3.36 3.84 24.49
C ASP A 512 4.18 4.61 23.45
N CYS A 513 3.51 5.07 22.40
CA CYS A 513 4.15 5.84 21.34
C CYS A 513 3.47 7.21 21.18
N ASP A 514 4.26 8.28 21.32
CA ASP A 514 3.88 9.65 20.98
C ASP A 514 3.98 9.89 19.47
N VAL A 515 3.56 8.92 18.66
CA VAL A 515 3.49 9.12 17.21
C VAL A 515 2.32 10.07 16.98
N PRO A 516 2.51 11.18 16.24
CA PRO A 516 1.40 12.04 15.90
C PRO A 516 0.31 11.19 15.24
N PRO A 517 -0.97 11.34 15.65
CA PRO A 517 -2.09 10.50 15.21
C PRO A 517 -2.37 10.51 13.70
N THR A 518 -1.52 11.15 12.88
CA THR A 518 -1.66 11.27 11.43
C THR A 518 -1.46 9.95 10.66
N LEU A 519 -1.13 8.83 11.32
CA LEU A 519 -0.83 7.55 10.66
C LEU A 519 -1.71 6.37 11.08
N ILE A 520 -2.82 6.59 11.80
CA ILE A 520 -3.84 5.53 11.99
C ILE A 520 -5.25 6.10 11.78
N PRO A 521 -5.77 6.02 10.55
CA PRO A 521 -7.18 6.23 10.31
C PRO A 521 -7.96 4.92 10.27
N TYR A 522 -8.98 4.81 11.13
CA TYR A 522 -9.66 3.56 11.48
C TYR A 522 -10.72 3.11 10.45
N ILE A 523 -10.89 3.85 9.35
CA ILE A 523 -11.48 3.40 8.08
C ILE A 523 -10.51 3.75 6.96
N ASP A 524 -9.60 2.84 6.64
CA ASP A 524 -8.63 3.00 5.57
C ASP A 524 -9.13 2.35 4.25
N HIS A 525 -8.31 2.43 3.20
CA HIS A 525 -8.62 1.80 1.92
C HIS A 525 -8.77 0.28 2.02
N SER A 526 -8.24 -0.36 3.07
CA SER A 526 -8.34 -1.80 3.30
C SER A 526 -9.76 -2.21 3.67
N VAL A 527 -10.42 -1.46 4.56
CA VAL A 527 -11.83 -1.66 4.93
C VAL A 527 -12.74 -1.44 3.73
N ILE A 528 -12.54 -0.35 2.99
CA ILE A 528 -13.29 -0.04 1.76
C ILE A 528 -13.11 -1.16 0.72
N THR A 529 -11.88 -1.65 0.54
CA THR A 529 -11.57 -2.75 -0.39
C THR A 529 -12.21 -4.06 0.03
N PHE A 530 -12.25 -4.35 1.34
CA PHE A 530 -12.91 -5.52 1.88
C PHE A 530 -14.43 -5.47 1.63
N LEU A 531 -15.08 -4.34 1.92
CA LEU A 531 -16.51 -4.15 1.64
C LEU A 531 -16.82 -4.29 0.14
N ARG A 532 -15.98 -3.71 -0.73
CA ARG A 532 -16.07 -3.91 -2.20
C ARG A 532 -15.93 -5.38 -2.59
N SER A 533 -15.06 -6.14 -1.93
CA SER A 533 -14.87 -7.58 -2.20
C SER A 533 -16.08 -8.44 -1.89
N LYS A 534 -16.79 -8.07 -0.81
CA LYS A 534 -17.92 -8.83 -0.29
C LYS A 534 -19.27 -8.28 -0.76
N LYS A 535 -19.29 -7.23 -1.58
CA LYS A 535 -20.50 -6.64 -2.17
C LYS A 535 -21.51 -7.68 -2.67
N ARG A 536 -21.05 -8.72 -3.36
CA ARG A 536 -21.90 -9.80 -3.90
C ARG A 536 -22.76 -10.53 -2.86
N PHE A 537 -22.30 -10.62 -1.62
CA PHE A 537 -23.03 -11.23 -0.50
C PHE A 537 -24.22 -10.35 -0.09
N PHE A 538 -24.00 -9.04 -0.05
CA PHE A 538 -25.02 -8.05 0.26
C PHE A 538 -26.01 -7.85 -0.90
N ASP A 539 -25.53 -7.91 -2.15
CA ASP A 539 -26.37 -7.82 -3.36
C ASP A 539 -27.47 -8.89 -3.40
N ARG A 540 -27.19 -10.12 -2.91
CA ARG A 540 -28.15 -11.24 -2.94
C ARG A 540 -29.36 -11.07 -2.00
N ARG A 541 -29.18 -10.45 -0.83
CA ARG A 541 -30.23 -10.37 0.21
C ARG A 541 -30.75 -8.96 0.51
N GLY A 542 -30.16 -7.92 -0.08
CA GLY A 542 -30.41 -6.53 0.32
C GLY A 542 -29.40 -6.09 1.38
N THR A 543 -29.06 -4.80 1.40
CA THR A 543 -28.21 -4.21 2.44
C THR A 543 -29.05 -3.34 3.35
N ASN A 544 -28.99 -3.59 4.66
CA ASN A 544 -29.54 -2.69 5.66
C ASN A 544 -28.40 -2.00 6.39
N PHE A 545 -28.48 -0.68 6.51
CA PHE A 545 -27.52 0.09 7.27
C PHE A 545 -28.11 0.49 8.61
N GLU A 546 -27.34 0.21 9.66
CA GLU A 546 -27.58 0.75 10.99
C GLU A 546 -26.42 1.71 11.32
N LEU A 547 -26.78 2.98 11.46
CA LEU A 547 -25.86 4.06 11.76
C LEU A 547 -26.03 4.47 13.22
N SER A 548 -25.01 4.15 14.01
CA SER A 548 -24.83 4.56 15.40
C SER A 548 -23.60 5.46 15.49
N VAL A 549 -23.78 6.75 15.24
CA VAL A 549 -22.74 7.75 15.47
C VAL A 549 -23.17 8.55 16.70
N SER A 550 -22.53 8.33 17.85
CA SER A 550 -22.85 9.06 19.07
C SER A 550 -22.31 10.48 18.97
N SER A 551 -23.20 11.47 18.92
CA SER A 551 -22.82 12.88 19.03
C SER A 551 -22.38 13.16 20.47
N SER A 552 -21.08 13.14 20.75
CA SER A 552 -20.62 14.01 21.83
C SER A 552 -20.74 15.46 21.35
N GLN A 553 -21.12 16.39 22.22
CA GLN A 553 -21.48 17.78 21.90
C GLN A 553 -20.37 18.63 21.23
N ASP A 554 -19.28 18.03 20.79
CA ASP A 554 -18.15 18.66 20.12
C ASP A 554 -18.15 18.33 18.62
N ASN A 555 -17.81 19.32 17.79
CA ASN A 555 -17.77 19.27 16.31
C ASN A 555 -16.80 18.22 15.69
N ASP A 556 -16.39 17.20 16.43
CA ASP A 556 -15.34 16.24 16.10
C ASP A 556 -15.82 15.04 15.23
N ASP A 557 -17.11 14.88 14.98
CA ASP A 557 -17.68 13.72 14.25
C ASP A 557 -17.80 13.92 12.72
N GLN A 558 -17.36 15.07 12.20
CA GLN A 558 -17.50 15.42 10.78
C GLN A 558 -16.83 14.44 9.79
N PRO A 559 -15.62 13.91 10.05
CA PRO A 559 -14.92 13.05 9.10
C PRO A 559 -15.67 11.72 8.83
N VAL A 560 -16.34 11.16 9.84
CA VAL A 560 -17.04 9.84 9.76
C VAL A 560 -18.17 9.86 8.73
N TRP A 561 -18.95 10.91 8.76
CA TRP A 561 -20.02 11.11 7.80
C TRP A 561 -19.51 11.30 6.38
N ASP A 562 -18.40 12.02 6.21
CA ASP A 562 -17.82 12.25 4.88
C ASP A 562 -17.37 10.93 4.24
N VAL A 563 -16.75 10.02 5.00
CA VAL A 563 -16.32 8.69 4.48
C VAL A 563 -17.49 7.77 4.22
N PHE A 564 -18.46 7.75 5.13
CA PHE A 564 -19.66 6.97 4.93
C PHE A 564 -20.34 7.37 3.61
N VAL A 565 -20.49 8.68 3.38
CA VAL A 565 -21.13 9.23 2.19
C VAL A 565 -20.31 9.03 0.92
N THR A 566 -19.01 9.29 0.95
CA THR A 566 -18.15 9.29 -0.25
C THR A 566 -17.68 7.92 -0.67
N GLU A 567 -17.37 7.03 0.28
CA GLU A 567 -16.70 5.76 -0.02
C GLU A 567 -17.56 4.53 0.24
N ILE A 568 -18.42 4.56 1.27
CA ILE A 568 -19.16 3.37 1.72
C ILE A 568 -20.55 3.29 1.08
N LEU A 569 -21.37 4.32 1.25
CA LEU A 569 -22.73 4.38 0.74
C LEU A 569 -22.80 4.09 -0.77
N PRO A 570 -21.90 4.62 -1.63
CA PRO A 570 -21.94 4.34 -3.06
C PRO A 570 -21.65 2.87 -3.43
N ILE A 571 -20.95 2.11 -2.57
CA ILE A 571 -20.71 0.68 -2.80
C ILE A 571 -22.05 -0.08 -2.79
N PHE A 572 -23.00 0.35 -1.96
CA PHE A 572 -24.24 -0.36 -1.67
C PHE A 572 -25.51 0.36 -2.12
N ALA A 573 -25.41 1.62 -2.59
CA ALA A 573 -26.52 2.51 -2.91
C ALA A 573 -27.65 1.83 -3.72
N THR A 574 -27.29 0.98 -4.68
CA THR A 574 -28.25 0.27 -5.56
C THR A 574 -29.11 -0.77 -4.84
N ASN A 575 -28.75 -1.17 -3.62
CA ASN A 575 -29.42 -2.25 -2.89
C ASN A 575 -29.66 -1.93 -1.40
N VAL A 576 -29.56 -0.65 -1.01
CA VAL A 576 -29.95 -0.22 0.33
C VAL A 576 -31.46 -0.36 0.46
N ARG A 577 -31.91 -1.17 1.41
CA ARG A 577 -33.34 -1.45 1.65
C ARG A 577 -33.88 -0.73 2.87
N GLN A 578 -33.04 -0.61 3.90
CA GLN A 578 -33.37 0.03 5.17
C GLN A 578 -32.22 0.92 5.65
N LEU A 579 -32.59 2.09 6.16
CA LEU A 579 -31.70 2.97 6.93
C LEU A 579 -32.22 3.05 8.36
N TYR A 580 -31.34 2.83 9.32
CA TYR A 580 -31.65 2.96 10.74
C TYR A 580 -30.77 4.05 11.35
N PHE A 581 -31.41 5.04 11.97
CA PHE A 581 -30.78 6.21 12.56
C PHE A 581 -31.00 6.24 14.08
N LEU A 582 -29.91 6.23 14.84
CA LEU A 582 -29.96 6.27 16.31
C LEU A 582 -30.15 7.67 16.88
N ASP A 583 -29.80 8.70 16.13
CA ASP A 583 -29.94 10.09 16.52
C ASP A 583 -30.79 10.87 15.50
N GLY A 584 -31.42 11.96 15.96
CA GLY A 584 -32.28 12.81 15.14
C GLY A 584 -31.52 13.61 14.09
N ASP A 585 -30.25 13.93 14.34
CA ASP A 585 -29.42 14.74 13.44
C ASP A 585 -28.75 13.91 12.32
N HIS A 586 -28.85 12.58 12.35
CA HIS A 586 -28.18 11.68 11.39
C HIS A 586 -28.67 11.89 9.96
N LEU A 587 -29.98 12.05 9.76
CA LEU A 587 -30.52 12.32 8.41
C LEU A 587 -30.13 13.72 7.94
N ASP A 588 -30.08 14.72 8.83
CA ASP A 588 -29.58 16.06 8.48
C ASP A 588 -28.11 15.99 8.05
N ASN A 589 -27.29 15.24 8.78
CA ASN A 589 -25.89 15.02 8.45
C ASN A 589 -25.69 14.31 7.10
N LEU A 590 -26.55 13.32 6.79
CA LEU A 590 -26.56 12.63 5.50
C LEU A 590 -26.96 13.58 4.36
N CYS A 591 -28.08 14.31 4.51
CA CYS A 591 -28.59 15.23 3.49
C CYS A 591 -27.61 16.38 3.21
N ARG A 592 -27.00 16.95 4.25
CA ARG A 592 -26.04 18.07 4.14
C ARG A 592 -24.79 17.71 3.33
N ARG A 593 -24.36 16.45 3.37
CA ARG A 593 -23.11 15.97 2.73
C ARG A 593 -23.29 15.29 1.39
N THR A 594 -24.54 14.99 1.03
CA THR A 594 -24.88 14.39 -0.26
C THR A 594 -25.70 15.39 -1.07
N SER A 595 -27.02 15.28 -0.93
CA SER A 595 -28.05 16.07 -1.55
C SER A 595 -29.32 15.85 -0.72
N PRO A 596 -30.22 16.84 -0.62
CA PRO A 596 -31.56 16.62 -0.09
C PRO A 596 -32.35 15.51 -0.79
N THR A 597 -31.94 15.10 -2.00
CA THR A 597 -32.57 14.02 -2.78
C THR A 597 -32.09 12.61 -2.45
N ILE A 598 -31.07 12.44 -1.59
CA ILE A 598 -30.36 11.17 -1.38
C ILE A 598 -31.29 9.98 -1.05
N LEU A 599 -32.35 10.20 -0.27
CA LEU A 599 -33.33 9.16 0.06
C LEU A 599 -34.10 8.66 -1.17
N SER A 600 -34.31 9.54 -2.16
CA SER A 600 -34.97 9.20 -3.43
C SER A 600 -34.01 8.56 -4.44
N ASP A 601 -32.71 8.78 -4.28
CA ASP A 601 -31.65 8.21 -5.13
C ASP A 601 -31.33 6.74 -4.75
N LEU A 602 -31.76 6.29 -3.57
CA LEU A 602 -31.64 4.90 -3.11
C LEU A 602 -32.80 4.04 -3.63
N ASP A 603 -32.62 3.44 -4.80
CA ASP A 603 -33.67 2.75 -5.59
C ASP A 603 -34.48 1.67 -4.84
N GLN A 604 -33.87 0.98 -3.87
CA GLN A 604 -34.49 -0.11 -3.11
C GLN A 604 -34.93 0.29 -1.71
N LEU A 605 -34.73 1.55 -1.31
CA LEU A 605 -35.03 2.04 0.03
C LEU A 605 -36.54 2.11 0.23
N HIS A 606 -37.04 1.25 1.12
CA HIS A 606 -38.46 1.17 1.45
C HIS A 606 -38.70 1.17 2.96
N SER A 607 -37.65 1.22 3.80
CA SER A 607 -37.80 1.31 5.25
C SER A 607 -36.82 2.33 5.84
N ILE A 608 -37.30 3.21 6.72
CA ILE A 608 -36.46 4.09 7.54
C ILE A 608 -36.92 3.95 8.97
N ASP A 609 -35.97 3.72 9.88
CA ASP A 609 -36.22 3.63 11.31
C ASP A 609 -35.43 4.73 12.01
N SER A 610 -36.08 5.47 12.90
CA SER A 610 -35.43 6.58 13.62
C SER A 610 -36.05 6.88 14.97
N PHE A 611 -35.22 7.31 15.92
CA PHE A 611 -35.67 7.75 17.24
C PHE A 611 -36.37 9.12 17.22
N ALA A 612 -35.92 10.08 16.40
CA ALA A 612 -36.34 11.48 16.53
C ALA A 612 -36.80 12.18 15.24
N LEU A 613 -36.79 11.51 14.07
CA LEU A 613 -37.11 12.16 12.79
C LEU A 613 -38.62 12.40 12.57
N PHE A 614 -39.02 13.64 12.27
CA PHE A 614 -40.37 14.01 11.82
C PHE A 614 -40.35 14.49 10.34
N PRO A 615 -41.25 14.01 9.46
CA PRO A 615 -41.40 14.59 8.13
C PRO A 615 -42.11 15.94 8.22
N ASP A 616 -41.62 16.94 7.48
CA ASP A 616 -42.15 18.30 7.49
C ASP A 616 -43.48 18.39 6.73
N GLY A 617 -44.27 19.42 7.06
CA GLY A 617 -45.51 19.76 6.35
C GLY A 617 -45.26 20.12 4.89
N ILE A 618 -46.12 19.63 4.00
CA ILE A 618 -45.96 19.61 2.54
C ILE A 618 -46.24 20.97 1.84
N ALA A 619 -46.04 22.09 2.53
CA ALA A 619 -46.41 23.40 1.97
C ALA A 619 -45.66 23.75 0.67
N ASN A 620 -44.47 23.19 0.39
CA ASN A 620 -43.71 23.48 -0.83
C ASN A 620 -42.85 22.28 -1.27
N PHE A 621 -43.29 21.51 -2.29
CA PHE A 621 -42.47 20.45 -2.92
C PHE A 621 -41.33 21.00 -3.81
N ASP A 622 -41.25 22.31 -4.01
CA ASP A 622 -40.31 22.95 -4.96
C ASP A 622 -38.98 23.41 -4.35
N PHE A 623 -38.63 22.98 -3.13
CA PHE A 623 -37.33 23.28 -2.54
C PHE A 623 -36.32 22.13 -2.80
N ASP A 624 -35.82 22.07 -4.04
CA ASP A 624 -34.61 21.30 -4.39
C ASP A 624 -33.32 22.11 -4.08
N GLY A 625 -33.44 23.15 -3.25
CA GLY A 625 -32.33 24.00 -2.85
C GLY A 625 -31.44 23.38 -1.76
N PRO A 626 -30.19 23.82 -1.63
CA PRO A 626 -29.21 23.30 -0.65
C PRO A 626 -29.59 23.49 0.84
N ASN A 627 -30.73 24.14 1.12
CA ASN A 627 -31.23 24.43 2.47
C ASN A 627 -32.46 23.59 2.87
N ALA A 628 -32.79 22.53 2.12
CA ALA A 628 -33.89 21.65 2.49
C ALA A 628 -33.58 20.85 3.78
N THR A 629 -34.54 20.78 4.68
CA THR A 629 -34.42 20.08 5.98
C THR A 629 -34.50 18.56 5.83
N ALA A 630 -33.98 17.77 6.78
CA ALA A 630 -34.21 16.32 6.82
C ALA A 630 -35.71 15.97 6.81
N GLY A 631 -36.55 16.77 7.47
CA GLY A 631 -38.00 16.60 7.47
C GLY A 631 -38.61 16.75 6.07
N GLN A 632 -38.15 17.71 5.28
CA GLN A 632 -38.58 17.88 3.88
C GLN A 632 -38.12 16.73 2.99
N ALA A 633 -36.86 16.28 3.14
CA ALA A 633 -36.33 15.13 2.41
C ALA A 633 -37.13 13.84 2.71
N LEU A 634 -37.48 13.63 3.98
CA LEU A 634 -38.29 12.50 4.43
C LEU A 634 -39.72 12.57 3.89
N ALA A 635 -40.35 13.75 3.90
CA ALA A 635 -41.68 13.96 3.32
C ALA A 635 -41.68 13.69 1.82
N LYS A 636 -40.67 14.20 1.08
CA LYS A 636 -40.51 13.94 -0.36
C LYS A 636 -40.34 12.45 -0.64
N TRP A 637 -39.50 11.75 0.13
CA TRP A 637 -39.33 10.30 -0.01
C TRP A 637 -40.64 9.56 0.26
N LEU A 638 -41.38 9.85 1.33
CA LEU A 638 -42.67 9.20 1.62
C LEU A 638 -43.72 9.40 0.52
N HIS A 639 -43.80 10.60 -0.04
CA HIS A 639 -44.84 10.97 -1.02
C HIS A 639 -44.47 10.68 -2.48
N THR A 640 -43.23 10.29 -2.75
CA THR A 640 -42.79 9.86 -4.09
C THR A 640 -43.02 8.35 -4.25
N PRO A 641 -43.63 7.87 -5.36
CA PRO A 641 -43.77 6.43 -5.61
C PRO A 641 -42.43 5.71 -5.58
N SER A 642 -42.37 4.53 -4.94
CA SER A 642 -41.16 3.70 -4.99
C SER A 642 -40.94 3.13 -6.39
N LYS A 643 -39.70 3.13 -6.88
CA LYS A 643 -39.35 2.53 -8.20
C LYS A 643 -39.67 1.04 -8.26
N ASN A 644 -39.57 0.32 -7.14
CA ASN A 644 -39.86 -1.10 -7.05
C ASN A 644 -41.32 -1.42 -6.69
N GLY A 645 -42.18 -0.40 -6.55
CA GLY A 645 -43.60 -0.55 -6.19
C GLY A 645 -43.86 -1.04 -4.76
N GLN A 646 -42.83 -1.19 -3.91
CA GLN A 646 -43.02 -1.62 -2.53
C GLN A 646 -43.59 -0.48 -1.66
N PRO A 647 -44.44 -0.81 -0.66
CA PRO A 647 -44.90 0.17 0.30
C PRO A 647 -43.73 0.66 1.15
N LYS A 648 -43.64 1.98 1.34
CA LYS A 648 -42.62 2.59 2.20
C LYS A 648 -43.01 2.47 3.67
N ARG A 649 -42.04 2.26 4.55
CA ARG A 649 -42.22 2.12 5.99
C ARG A 649 -41.36 3.14 6.73
N LEU A 650 -41.98 3.88 7.64
CA LEU A 650 -41.28 4.75 8.58
C LEU A 650 -41.61 4.27 9.98
N TYR A 651 -40.62 3.73 10.69
CA TYR A 651 -40.77 3.33 12.09
C TYR A 651 -40.16 4.39 13.00
N ARG A 652 -40.88 4.70 14.07
CA ARG A 652 -40.47 5.69 15.06
C ARG A 652 -40.62 5.17 16.48
N ASP A 653 -39.53 5.27 17.23
CA ASP A 653 -39.40 4.85 18.62
C ASP A 653 -38.93 6.07 19.43
N ASP A 654 -39.85 6.82 20.03
CA ASP A 654 -39.50 8.11 20.65
C ASP A 654 -39.91 8.16 22.13
N TYR A 655 -38.99 8.67 22.96
CA TYR A 655 -39.19 9.01 24.37
C TYR A 655 -39.42 10.53 24.56
N VAL A 656 -39.42 11.35 23.48
CA VAL A 656 -39.21 12.81 23.54
C VAL A 656 -40.40 13.68 23.08
N GLY A 657 -41.47 13.15 22.48
CA GLY A 657 -42.73 13.94 22.38
C GLY A 657 -43.90 13.32 21.60
N PRO A 658 -45.16 13.77 21.86
CA PRO A 658 -46.36 13.24 21.23
C PRO A 658 -46.53 13.69 19.77
N LEU A 659 -47.37 12.96 19.01
CA LEU A 659 -47.86 13.42 17.70
C LEU A 659 -48.51 14.81 17.81
N ASN A 660 -48.14 15.73 16.91
CA ASN A 660 -48.75 17.05 16.80
C ASN A 660 -49.98 17.02 15.85
N LEU A 661 -51.09 17.64 16.27
CA LEU A 661 -52.32 17.78 15.47
C LEU A 661 -52.08 18.50 14.13
N GLU A 662 -51.19 19.49 14.09
CA GLU A 662 -50.80 20.21 12.89
C GLU A 662 -50.19 19.25 11.84
N TRP A 663 -49.34 18.34 12.28
CA TRP A 663 -48.71 17.33 11.43
C TRP A 663 -49.76 16.39 10.81
N VAL A 664 -50.70 15.90 11.62
CA VAL A 664 -51.80 15.05 11.13
C VAL A 664 -52.65 15.79 10.09
N ASN A 665 -52.98 17.06 10.34
CA ASN A 665 -53.75 17.87 9.41
C ASN A 665 -53.01 18.08 8.08
N ASN A 666 -51.71 18.34 8.11
CA ASN A 666 -50.87 18.44 6.91
C ASN A 666 -50.90 17.16 6.06
N PHE A 667 -50.84 15.98 6.69
CA PHE A 667 -50.98 14.70 5.99
C PHE A 667 -52.36 14.52 5.36
N LYS A 668 -53.44 14.90 6.07
CA LYS A 668 -54.80 14.86 5.53
C LYS A 668 -54.95 15.77 4.31
N GLU A 669 -54.43 17.00 4.37
CA GLU A 669 -54.47 17.94 3.25
C GLU A 669 -53.67 17.46 2.04
N THR A 670 -52.46 16.96 2.28
CA THR A 670 -51.60 16.43 1.21
C THR A 670 -52.24 15.25 0.53
N PHE A 671 -52.80 14.33 1.32
CA PHE A 671 -53.49 13.17 0.78
C PHE A 671 -54.69 13.56 -0.09
N ARG A 672 -55.45 14.60 0.29
CA ARG A 672 -56.56 15.12 -0.53
C ARG A 672 -56.10 15.76 -1.84
N ARG A 673 -54.94 16.44 -1.83
CA ARG A 673 -54.37 17.11 -3.01
C ARG A 673 -53.61 16.18 -3.94
N ALA A 674 -53.19 15.01 -3.45
CA ALA A 674 -52.38 14.06 -4.21
C ALA A 674 -53.05 13.62 -5.51
N THR A 675 -52.28 13.62 -6.59
CA THR A 675 -52.64 13.13 -7.93
C THR A 675 -51.92 11.83 -8.30
N THR A 676 -50.85 11.50 -7.57
CA THR A 676 -50.06 10.29 -7.72
C THR A 676 -50.38 9.28 -6.61
N SER A 677 -50.49 8.01 -6.98
CA SER A 677 -50.65 6.90 -6.04
C SER A 677 -49.31 6.53 -5.41
N VAL A 678 -49.29 6.38 -4.09
CA VAL A 678 -48.15 5.92 -3.29
C VAL A 678 -48.67 5.21 -2.04
N SER A 679 -48.05 4.09 -1.70
CA SER A 679 -48.36 3.33 -0.48
C SER A 679 -47.27 3.50 0.56
N TYR A 680 -47.65 3.85 1.78
CA TYR A 680 -46.72 3.91 2.91
C TYR A 680 -47.41 3.68 4.25
N THR A 681 -46.60 3.30 5.24
CA THR A 681 -47.00 3.12 6.63
C THR A 681 -46.03 3.88 7.53
N ILE A 682 -46.56 4.68 8.44
CA ILE A 682 -45.81 5.35 9.50
C ILE A 682 -46.29 4.77 10.83
N GLN A 683 -45.37 4.22 11.60
CA GLN A 683 -45.63 3.65 12.92
C GLN A 683 -44.87 4.45 13.97
N HIS A 684 -45.55 4.85 15.05
CA HIS A 684 -44.98 5.69 16.09
C HIS A 684 -45.36 5.18 17.48
N TYR A 685 -44.34 4.83 18.28
CA TYR A 685 -44.47 4.43 19.67
C TYR A 685 -44.13 5.59 20.62
N PHE A 686 -44.90 5.71 21.70
CA PHE A 686 -44.67 6.72 22.74
C PHE A 686 -45.18 6.25 24.12
N LEU A 687 -44.54 6.71 25.20
CA LEU A 687 -44.76 6.25 26.58
C LEU A 687 -45.94 6.91 27.34
N VAL A 688 -46.51 8.01 26.83
CA VAL A 688 -47.50 8.78 27.62
C VAL A 688 -48.67 9.28 26.76
N ASP A 689 -49.89 9.13 27.26
CA ASP A 689 -51.11 9.55 26.55
C ASP A 689 -51.26 11.09 26.59
N THR A 690 -50.58 11.80 25.68
CA THR A 690 -50.58 13.27 25.65
C THR A 690 -50.97 13.80 24.27
N MET A 691 -52.23 13.57 23.86
CA MET A 691 -53.07 14.45 23.02
C MET A 691 -54.27 13.65 22.47
N PRO A 692 -55.51 14.20 22.45
CA PRO A 692 -56.67 13.53 21.87
C PRO A 692 -56.66 13.66 20.35
N ILE A 693 -55.79 12.92 19.66
CA ILE A 693 -55.86 12.80 18.20
C ILE A 693 -56.94 11.76 17.88
N GLU A 694 -57.94 12.13 17.08
CA GLU A 694 -58.97 11.19 16.67
C GLU A 694 -58.47 10.25 15.57
N GLN A 695 -58.79 8.96 15.68
CA GLN A 695 -58.62 7.99 14.60
C GLN A 695 -59.51 8.37 13.42
N PHE A 696 -59.04 8.16 12.20
CA PHE A 696 -59.79 8.54 11.00
C PHE A 696 -59.53 7.63 9.81
N GLU A 697 -60.43 7.66 8.84
CA GLU A 697 -60.27 7.11 7.50
C GLU A 697 -60.68 8.17 6.47
N LEU A 698 -59.79 8.47 5.53
CA LEU A 698 -60.03 9.37 4.42
C LEU A 698 -59.85 8.62 3.11
N VAL A 699 -60.67 8.92 2.12
CA VAL A 699 -60.58 8.31 0.79
C VAL A 699 -60.24 9.39 -0.24
N ASN A 700 -59.28 9.11 -1.12
CA ASN A 700 -58.98 9.94 -2.29
C ASN A 700 -59.47 9.21 -3.56
N GLY A 701 -60.57 9.70 -4.12
CA GLY A 701 -61.18 9.12 -5.33
C GLY A 701 -60.35 9.26 -6.61
N ARG A 702 -59.36 10.19 -6.64
CA ARG A 702 -58.45 10.43 -7.78
C ARG A 702 -57.33 9.39 -7.81
N THR A 703 -56.68 9.13 -6.67
CA THR A 703 -55.59 8.13 -6.59
C THR A 703 -56.09 6.71 -6.33
N LYS A 704 -57.39 6.54 -6.00
CA LYS A 704 -58.00 5.26 -5.59
C LYS A 704 -57.36 4.66 -4.33
N GLU A 705 -57.00 5.52 -3.38
CA GLU A 705 -56.37 5.15 -2.12
C GLU A 705 -57.20 5.61 -0.92
N LYS A 706 -56.88 5.07 0.25
CA LYS A 706 -57.32 5.53 1.57
C LYS A 706 -56.13 5.89 2.45
N LEU A 707 -56.31 6.86 3.33
CA LEU A 707 -55.41 7.23 4.42
C LEU A 707 -56.11 6.98 5.75
N THR A 708 -55.54 6.13 6.59
CA THR A 708 -56.10 5.77 7.90
C THR A 708 -55.12 6.09 9.02
N LEU A 709 -55.61 6.63 10.14
CA LEU A 709 -54.86 6.70 11.39
C LEU A 709 -55.56 5.84 12.43
N LYS A 710 -54.84 4.86 13.00
CA LYS A 710 -55.33 3.97 14.06
C LYS A 710 -54.42 4.03 15.28
N MET A 711 -55.00 3.79 16.44
CA MET A 711 -54.28 3.75 17.72
C MET A 711 -54.54 2.42 18.42
N SER A 712 -53.48 1.87 19.00
CA SER A 712 -53.57 0.76 19.95
C SER A 712 -52.76 1.08 21.20
N LYS A 713 -53.24 0.60 22.34
CA LYS A 713 -52.49 0.63 23.61
C LYS A 713 -52.00 -0.78 23.93
N GLU A 714 -50.72 -0.91 24.21
CA GLU A 714 -50.11 -2.15 24.67
C GLU A 714 -49.27 -1.81 25.91
N TYR A 715 -49.76 -2.19 27.09
CA TYR A 715 -49.22 -1.75 28.39
C TYR A 715 -49.15 -0.21 28.50
N ASP A 716 -47.99 0.34 28.87
CA ASP A 716 -47.73 1.79 28.98
C ASP A 716 -47.33 2.43 27.64
N LEU A 717 -47.35 1.68 26.53
CA LEU A 717 -46.99 2.19 25.20
C LEU A 717 -48.26 2.46 24.37
N VAL A 718 -48.35 3.68 23.84
CA VAL A 718 -49.33 4.05 22.83
C VAL A 718 -48.67 3.94 21.46
N ASN A 719 -49.30 3.20 20.56
CA ASN A 719 -48.81 2.99 19.20
C ASN A 719 -49.79 3.56 18.18
N TRP A 720 -49.29 4.49 17.38
CA TRP A 720 -50.03 5.14 16.30
C TRP A 720 -49.58 4.60 14.95
N LEU A 721 -50.55 4.21 14.12
CA LEU A 721 -50.33 3.72 12.76
C LEU A 721 -51.04 4.62 11.76
N LEU A 722 -50.27 5.42 11.02
CA LEU A 722 -50.76 6.16 9.86
C LEU A 722 -50.45 5.37 8.59
N GLN A 723 -51.45 5.05 7.80
CA GLN A 723 -51.29 4.20 6.63
C GLN A 723 -52.01 4.77 5.41
N ARG A 724 -51.29 4.85 4.28
CA ARG A 724 -51.83 5.16 2.95
C ARG A 724 -51.73 3.91 2.07
N CYS A 725 -52.86 3.44 1.53
CA CYS A 725 -52.91 2.22 0.70
C CYS A 725 -54.09 2.24 -0.29
N PRO A 726 -54.10 1.39 -1.33
CA PRO A 726 -55.22 1.22 -2.25
C PRO A 726 -56.57 0.92 -1.56
N ILE A 727 -57.66 1.42 -2.14
CA ILE A 727 -59.02 1.11 -1.70
C ILE A 727 -59.30 -0.38 -1.96
N GLY A 728 -59.76 -1.10 -0.93
CA GLY A 728 -60.03 -2.54 -1.00
C GLY A 728 -58.91 -3.43 -0.44
N GLU A 729 -57.73 -2.87 -0.19
CA GLU A 729 -56.66 -3.59 0.50
C GLU A 729 -56.86 -3.50 2.03
N THR A 730 -57.02 -4.66 2.68
CA THR A 730 -56.94 -4.81 4.14
C THR A 730 -55.52 -5.25 4.47
N VAL A 731 -54.61 -4.28 4.58
CA VAL A 731 -53.27 -4.58 5.05
C VAL A 731 -53.37 -5.05 6.51
N PRO A 732 -52.88 -6.26 6.84
CA PRO A 732 -52.96 -6.77 8.20
C PRO A 732 -52.19 -5.85 9.14
N ILE A 733 -52.84 -5.48 10.25
CA ILE A 733 -52.25 -4.71 11.34
C ILE A 733 -51.28 -5.65 12.09
N LYS A 734 -50.13 -5.97 11.49
CA LYS A 734 -49.05 -6.62 12.21
C LYS A 734 -48.22 -5.51 12.85
N TRP A 735 -48.58 -5.18 14.09
CA TRP A 735 -47.74 -4.39 14.97
C TRP A 735 -46.43 -5.16 15.17
N LYS A 736 -45.36 -4.70 14.52
CA LYS A 736 -44.07 -5.33 14.68
C LYS A 736 -43.26 -4.54 15.71
N THR A 737 -42.80 -5.24 16.74
CA THR A 737 -41.74 -4.76 17.62
C THR A 737 -40.41 -4.73 16.86
N ARG A 738 -39.46 -3.90 17.30
CA ARG A 738 -38.11 -3.75 16.70
C ARG A 738 -37.46 -5.07 16.26
N GLN A 739 -37.55 -6.11 17.10
CA GLN A 739 -36.97 -7.44 16.84
C GLN A 739 -37.68 -8.24 15.73
N ASN A 740 -38.93 -7.95 15.42
CA ASN A 740 -39.75 -8.69 14.46
C ASN A 740 -39.73 -8.06 13.05
N LEU A 741 -39.05 -6.93 12.87
CA LEU A 741 -39.23 -6.10 11.68
C LEU A 741 -38.76 -6.75 10.39
N ASP A 742 -37.74 -7.62 10.38
CA ASP A 742 -37.50 -8.65 9.35
C ASP A 742 -36.35 -9.60 9.78
N ALA A 743 -36.66 -10.85 10.15
CA ALA A 743 -35.72 -11.81 10.77
C ALA A 743 -34.66 -12.44 9.82
N ASN A 744 -34.45 -11.88 8.63
CA ASN A 744 -33.65 -12.50 7.55
C ASN A 744 -32.65 -11.53 6.87
N LEU A 745 -32.15 -10.54 7.58
CA LEU A 745 -31.42 -9.41 6.96
C LEU A 745 -29.91 -9.42 7.19
N ASN A 746 -29.17 -8.94 6.19
CA ASN A 746 -27.77 -8.54 6.32
C ASN A 746 -27.72 -7.10 6.85
N ILE A 747 -27.25 -6.92 8.08
CA ILE A 747 -27.13 -5.60 8.70
C ILE A 747 -25.66 -5.20 8.72
N ILE A 748 -25.32 -4.03 8.19
CA ILE A 748 -24.02 -3.40 8.38
C ILE A 748 -24.20 -2.33 9.47
N GLN A 749 -23.66 -2.62 10.65
CA GLN A 749 -23.68 -1.72 11.81
C GLN A 749 -22.40 -0.90 11.86
N PHE A 750 -22.54 0.41 11.84
CA PHE A 750 -21.48 1.37 12.13
C PHE A 750 -21.69 1.94 13.52
N ILE A 751 -20.81 1.62 14.45
CA ILE A 751 -20.92 2.05 15.85
C ILE A 751 -19.68 2.83 16.26
N PHE A 752 -19.83 4.15 16.41
CA PHE A 752 -18.78 5.07 16.84
C PHE A 752 -19.18 5.74 18.17
N TRP A 753 -18.38 5.49 19.22
CA TRP A 753 -18.52 6.11 20.53
C TRP A 753 -17.25 6.93 20.83
N GLY A 754 -17.40 8.20 21.21
CA GLY A 754 -16.34 9.06 21.75
C GLY A 754 -15.95 10.22 20.83
N GLY A 755 -15.91 11.45 21.35
CA GLY A 755 -15.46 12.64 20.62
C GLY A 755 -13.97 12.57 20.28
N GLY A 756 -13.64 12.82 19.01
CA GLY A 756 -12.27 13.03 18.56
C GLY A 756 -12.15 13.00 17.03
N SER A 757 -11.77 14.13 16.44
CA SER A 757 -11.59 14.39 15.00
C SER A 757 -10.54 13.54 14.28
N ASN A 758 -9.93 12.56 14.95
CA ASN A 758 -8.84 11.72 14.42
C ASN A 758 -9.30 10.38 13.84
N CYS A 759 -10.60 10.20 13.59
CA CYS A 759 -11.15 8.89 13.22
C CYS A 759 -10.87 8.47 11.75
N ILE A 760 -10.54 9.41 10.87
CA ILE A 760 -10.39 9.19 9.42
C ILE A 760 -9.20 9.94 8.86
N GLY A 761 -8.51 9.29 7.94
CA GLY A 761 -7.26 9.76 7.35
C GLY A 761 -7.53 10.39 6.00
N PRO A 762 -6.50 10.96 5.36
CA PRO A 762 -6.67 11.64 4.09
C PRO A 762 -7.20 10.67 3.04
N LEU A 763 -8.50 10.77 2.75
CA LEU A 763 -9.10 10.27 1.52
C LEU A 763 -8.89 11.36 0.48
N SER A 764 -8.25 10.98 -0.62
CA SER A 764 -8.02 11.85 -1.78
C SER A 764 -9.30 12.61 -2.14
N SER A 765 -9.19 13.93 -2.29
CA SER A 765 -10.35 14.80 -2.48
C SER A 765 -11.09 14.50 -3.80
N PRO A 766 -12.44 14.61 -3.86
CA PRO A 766 -13.24 14.41 -5.07
C PRO A 766 -12.90 15.38 -6.22
N ALA A 767 -12.17 16.46 -5.94
CA ALA A 767 -11.87 17.52 -6.89
C ALA A 767 -10.95 17.10 -8.06
N GLU A 768 -10.31 15.92 -8.00
CA GLU A 768 -9.45 15.43 -9.09
C GLU A 768 -10.21 14.57 -10.13
N GLU A 769 -11.37 13.99 -9.79
CA GLU A 769 -12.17 13.18 -10.75
C GLU A 769 -13.10 14.03 -11.63
N GLU A 770 -13.49 15.24 -11.21
CA GLU A 770 -14.36 16.11 -12.02
C GLU A 770 -13.61 16.83 -13.15
N LYS A 771 -12.28 16.98 -13.04
CA LYS A 771 -11.46 17.55 -14.14
C LYS A 771 -11.34 16.60 -15.33
N GLU A 772 -11.33 15.28 -15.12
CA GLU A 772 -11.25 14.30 -16.22
C GLU A 772 -12.56 14.13 -17.00
N LYS A 773 -13.72 14.47 -16.41
CA LYS A 773 -15.00 14.43 -17.12
C LYS A 773 -15.31 15.70 -17.90
N ALA A 774 -14.77 16.85 -17.50
CA ALA A 774 -14.94 18.11 -18.23
C ALA A 774 -14.16 18.14 -19.56
N ASP A 775 -13.02 17.43 -19.64
CA ASP A 775 -12.19 17.40 -20.84
C ASP A 775 -12.65 16.37 -21.91
N GLN A 776 -13.67 15.55 -21.65
CA GLN A 776 -14.22 14.59 -22.62
C GLN A 776 -15.53 15.03 -23.29
N SER A 777 -16.13 16.16 -22.90
CA SER A 777 -17.39 16.66 -23.49
C SER A 777 -17.24 17.88 -24.40
N ASN A 778 -16.04 18.44 -24.54
CA ASN A 778 -15.75 19.52 -25.48
C ASN A 778 -14.61 19.12 -26.44
N GLY A 779 -14.99 18.48 -27.54
CA GLY A 779 -14.10 18.16 -28.65
C GLY A 779 -14.85 17.51 -29.82
N ASN A 780 -15.69 18.31 -30.48
CA ASN A 780 -16.03 18.10 -31.89
C ASN A 780 -14.86 18.52 -32.77
#